data_AF-A0A8S3UHI8-F1
#
_entry.id   AF-A0A8S3UHI8-F1
#
_cell.length_a   1.000
_cell.length_b   1.000
_cell.length_c   1.000
_cell.angle_alpha   90.00
_cell.angle_beta   90.00
_cell.angle_gamma   90.00
#
_symmetry.space_group_name_H-M   'P 1'
#
loop_
_entity.id
_entity.type
_entity.pdbx_description
1 polymer ?
#
loop_
_entity_poly.entity_id
_entity_poly.type
_entity_poly.pdbx_seq_one_letter_code
_entity_poly.pdbx_strand_id
1 'polypeptide(L)'
;MGKKKGGKKKGGKKGKKGGKKKEVQMTAKEAILAYQIGIVEKKLEDQMYEIRGWEDKIKRNEERNAKLKADQKLLINEMLKTAKVLEEKWDTEEMRKREDVVVVMKDYWEWQRQQEEEIEAIKKKIEGAEKQIDTEDKNLTYWTDYKDRGQNDHKQQIMLLTKEMEDMENSFSEMIRHLETSNTKDKSKIKNFTEEKLISQKTEAKDKAIGQLDKYSRQEILDKEWLHREVEIHKREAEELRQVVENLEKDNLEIMSELFECKIEDLKVSRNFYLTQFDDDENLEEDGVLEMDMKQLSINQAKTGEHEFIHENNAGERIDTTMGKARARPMSATQRAIEDRVFSIVTKQNIDSDESDVESVETDLLDNMYFEEEDFGDYLKLGPLELKLLNVTGTQMPIHVPEALTEEESDAKKCKPDEWPVTAPMLKILTLYEICTTSNQTQETFNEHGIHFNTKHVDVKYNREVRASMKLRQYQRVAQYEINRQRFKKIMKEFSNNSTRITNSADTEHLPSRQNFDNECKVLEKLDGQIPINNVLLCDEAIHFLKTFHSDVEDGGHWRSNNCSRHALIIIIPYRDRQQHLCILLRYIIPMLKRQHIEFRIIVAEQAGNGTFNKGKLMNAAFIESTKLFSYQCVVFHDVDLIPEDVRNIYPCPWQPTHLSVAIDEMNYRLQYEMLVGGVLAMRKEQFETVNGFSNEFWGWGGEDDDMAYRIKLAGLRILRPPKNIARYKMLRHKKQIPAKWNSRIKLLSGVNKRFLLDGLNNANYSVEKLTRHKFYTHILINVGKQPL
;
A
#
# COMPACT_ATOMS: atom_id res chain seq x y z
N MET A 1 -55.13 14.96 6.42
CA MET A 1 -56.41 15.49 6.92
C MET A 1 -57.14 14.39 7.70
N GLY A 2 -57.69 14.69 8.88
CA GLY A 2 -58.64 13.81 9.59
C GLY A 2 -58.26 13.37 11.02
N LYS A 3 -58.45 14.25 12.01
CA LYS A 3 -58.67 13.87 13.43
C LYS A 3 -60.16 13.58 13.66
N LYS A 4 -60.51 12.53 14.42
CA LYS A 4 -61.61 12.42 15.41
C LYS A 4 -61.65 10.97 15.95
N LYS A 5 -61.31 10.69 17.22
CA LYS A 5 -62.12 10.77 18.46
C LYS A 5 -63.39 9.90 18.47
N GLY A 6 -63.50 8.98 19.45
CA GLY A 6 -64.77 8.69 20.12
C GLY A 6 -65.10 7.23 20.50
N GLY A 7 -64.69 6.80 21.70
CA GLY A 7 -65.59 6.42 22.79
C GLY A 7 -66.52 5.18 22.73
N LYS A 8 -66.29 4.30 23.74
CA LYS A 8 -67.23 3.50 24.57
C LYS A 8 -67.92 2.24 23.98
N LYS A 9 -67.69 1.11 24.68
CA LYS A 9 -68.76 0.40 25.41
C LYS A 9 -68.20 -0.46 26.55
N LYS A 10 -68.63 -0.14 27.78
CA LYS A 10 -68.55 -0.98 28.98
C LYS A 10 -69.70 -1.99 28.92
N GLY A 11 -69.41 -3.27 29.10
CA GLY A 11 -70.38 -4.31 29.45
C GLY A 11 -69.88 -5.01 30.71
N GLY A 12 -70.50 -4.72 31.84
CA GLY A 12 -70.19 -5.38 33.11
C GLY A 12 -70.97 -6.69 33.24
N LYS A 13 -70.31 -7.73 33.76
CA LYS A 13 -70.99 -8.86 34.42
C LYS A 13 -70.22 -9.23 35.68
N LYS A 14 -70.87 -9.00 36.82
CA LYS A 14 -70.46 -9.41 38.17
C LYS A 14 -70.40 -10.94 38.24
N GLY A 15 -69.39 -11.49 38.92
CA GLY A 15 -69.33 -12.90 39.24
C GLY A 15 -68.20 -13.25 40.22
N LYS A 16 -68.57 -13.32 41.51
CA LYS A 16 -67.97 -14.11 42.60
C LYS A 16 -66.49 -13.89 43.00
N LYS A 17 -66.33 -13.38 44.22
CA LYS A 17 -65.22 -13.68 45.13
C LYS A 17 -65.01 -15.19 45.18
N GLY A 18 -63.79 -15.65 44.90
CA GLY A 18 -63.41 -17.04 45.03
C GLY A 18 -61.89 -17.19 45.07
N GLY A 19 -61.34 -17.31 46.28
CA GLY A 19 -60.06 -17.93 46.57
C GLY A 19 -58.80 -17.20 46.11
N LYS A 20 -57.98 -16.76 47.09
CA LYS A 20 -56.52 -16.69 46.92
C LYS A 20 -56.06 -18.06 46.37
N LYS A 21 -55.86 -18.19 45.06
CA LYS A 21 -55.07 -19.30 44.52
C LYS A 21 -53.65 -19.04 45.00
N LYS A 22 -53.17 -19.93 45.88
CA LYS A 22 -51.75 -20.06 46.23
C LYS A 22 -50.95 -19.92 44.95
N GLU A 23 -50.02 -18.98 44.90
CA GLU A 23 -48.92 -19.06 43.94
C GLU A 23 -48.33 -20.45 44.07
N VAL A 24 -48.55 -21.27 43.05
CA VAL A 24 -47.77 -22.50 42.90
C VAL A 24 -46.38 -21.97 42.61
N GLN A 25 -45.50 -22.03 43.61
CA GLN A 25 -44.08 -21.85 43.39
C GLN A 25 -43.70 -22.82 42.28
N MET A 26 -43.49 -22.30 41.06
CA MET A 26 -42.98 -23.11 39.96
C MET A 26 -41.71 -23.75 40.46
N THR A 27 -41.65 -25.08 40.40
CA THR A 27 -40.42 -25.76 40.73
C THR A 27 -39.34 -25.27 39.76
N ALA A 28 -38.07 -25.20 40.22
CA ALA A 28 -36.98 -24.67 39.39
C ALA A 28 -36.90 -25.33 38.00
N LYS A 29 -37.35 -26.60 37.89
CA LYS A 29 -37.45 -27.34 36.63
C LYS A 29 -38.56 -26.80 35.71
N GLU A 30 -39.73 -26.47 36.25
CA GLU A 30 -40.85 -25.87 35.48
C GLU A 30 -40.51 -24.45 35.00
N ALA A 31 -39.80 -23.67 35.82
CA ALA A 31 -39.34 -22.34 35.44
C ALA A 31 -38.29 -22.38 34.31
N ILE A 32 -37.36 -23.35 34.35
CA ILE A 32 -36.36 -23.55 33.28
C ILE A 32 -37.03 -24.02 31.99
N LEU A 33 -38.01 -24.93 32.07
CA LEU A 33 -38.79 -25.38 30.92
C LEU A 33 -39.58 -24.25 30.28
N ALA A 34 -40.26 -23.42 31.09
CA ALA A 34 -40.97 -22.25 30.59
C ALA A 34 -40.03 -21.25 29.90
N TYR A 35 -38.82 -21.05 30.43
CA TYR A 35 -37.81 -20.21 29.81
C TYR A 35 -37.29 -20.78 28.47
N GLN A 36 -37.03 -22.09 28.41
CA GLN A 36 -36.63 -22.77 27.18
C GLN A 36 -37.72 -22.72 26.10
N ILE A 37 -38.98 -22.92 26.50
CA ILE A 37 -40.15 -22.77 25.61
C ILE A 37 -40.20 -21.34 25.08
N GLY A 38 -40.06 -20.32 25.93
CA GLY A 38 -40.06 -18.92 25.52
C GLY A 38 -38.93 -18.56 24.54
N ILE A 39 -37.74 -19.17 24.66
CA ILE A 39 -36.65 -18.98 23.68
C ILE A 39 -37.04 -19.57 22.32
N VAL A 40 -37.66 -20.75 22.31
CA VAL A 40 -38.08 -21.42 21.08
C VAL A 40 -39.25 -20.67 20.42
N GLU A 41 -40.22 -20.20 21.21
CA GLU A 41 -41.33 -19.37 20.74
C GLU A 41 -40.82 -18.07 20.12
N LYS A 42 -39.86 -17.40 20.75
CA LYS A 42 -39.26 -16.18 20.18
C LYS A 42 -38.52 -16.47 18.86
N LYS A 43 -37.75 -17.56 18.79
CA LYS A 43 -37.10 -17.97 17.52
C LYS A 43 -38.12 -18.31 16.43
N LEU A 44 -39.25 -18.90 16.80
CA LEU A 44 -40.34 -19.19 15.88
C LEU A 44 -40.99 -17.90 15.38
N GLU A 45 -41.22 -16.93 16.26
CA GLU A 45 -41.73 -15.60 15.88
C GLU A 45 -40.78 -14.86 14.94
N ASP A 46 -39.47 -14.89 15.21
CA ASP A 46 -38.44 -14.29 14.34
C ASP A 46 -38.44 -14.95 12.95
N GLN A 47 -38.50 -16.28 12.88
CA GLN A 47 -38.61 -17.01 11.61
C GLN A 47 -39.91 -16.71 10.86
N MET A 48 -41.04 -16.61 11.57
CA MET A 48 -42.32 -16.24 10.97
C MET A 48 -42.30 -14.81 10.40
N TYR A 49 -41.59 -13.89 11.06
CA TYR A 49 -41.40 -12.53 10.55
C TYR A 49 -40.56 -12.53 9.26
N GLU A 50 -39.48 -13.30 9.21
CA GLU A 50 -38.67 -13.45 7.98
C GLU A 50 -39.49 -14.04 6.82
N ILE A 51 -40.25 -15.10 7.07
CA ILE A 51 -41.13 -15.73 6.06
C ILE A 51 -42.11 -14.69 5.49
N ARG A 52 -42.76 -13.91 6.36
CA ARG A 52 -43.69 -12.85 5.93
C ARG A 52 -42.98 -11.78 5.09
N GLY A 53 -41.74 -11.41 5.47
CA GLY A 53 -40.91 -10.50 4.69
C GLY A 53 -40.52 -11.05 3.31
N TRP A 54 -40.32 -12.37 3.19
CA TRP A 54 -40.08 -13.04 1.91
C TRP A 54 -41.35 -13.11 1.05
N GLU A 55 -42.51 -13.40 1.62
CA GLU A 55 -43.81 -13.38 0.93
C GLU A 55 -44.11 -12.00 0.34
N ASP A 56 -43.88 -10.93 1.09
CA ASP A 56 -44.05 -9.54 0.62
C ASP A 56 -43.06 -9.18 -0.51
N LYS A 57 -41.84 -9.73 -0.50
CA LYS A 57 -40.88 -9.56 -1.60
C LYS A 57 -41.31 -10.32 -2.85
N ILE A 58 -41.80 -11.54 -2.70
CA ILE A 58 -42.32 -12.35 -3.81
C ILE A 58 -43.50 -11.63 -4.46
N LYS A 59 -44.46 -11.16 -3.67
CA LYS A 59 -45.63 -10.42 -4.16
C LYS A 59 -45.25 -9.14 -4.92
N ARG A 60 -44.32 -8.34 -4.40
CA ARG A 60 -43.81 -7.15 -5.11
C ARG A 60 -43.11 -7.50 -6.43
N ASN A 61 -42.38 -8.61 -6.48
CA ASN A 61 -41.75 -9.07 -7.70
C ASN A 61 -42.76 -9.59 -8.73
N GLU A 62 -43.82 -10.27 -8.29
CA GLU A 62 -44.92 -10.69 -9.17
C GLU A 62 -45.66 -9.48 -9.77
N GLU A 63 -45.98 -8.47 -8.96
CA GLU A 63 -46.58 -7.22 -9.42
C GLU A 63 -45.67 -6.50 -10.44
N ARG A 64 -44.37 -6.42 -10.16
CA ARG A 64 -43.38 -5.83 -11.08
C ARG A 64 -43.29 -6.61 -12.40
N ASN A 65 -43.26 -7.94 -12.33
CA ASN A 65 -43.21 -8.80 -13.52
C ASN A 65 -44.50 -8.69 -14.35
N ALA A 66 -45.66 -8.58 -13.70
CA ALA A 66 -46.93 -8.35 -14.38
C ALA A 66 -46.93 -7.01 -15.12
N LYS A 67 -46.43 -5.94 -14.49
CA LYS A 67 -46.28 -4.62 -15.12
C LYS A 67 -45.34 -4.66 -16.32
N LEU A 68 -44.16 -5.27 -16.17
CA LEU A 68 -43.21 -5.42 -17.28
C LEU A 68 -43.79 -6.20 -18.46
N LYS A 69 -44.56 -7.26 -18.20
CA LYS A 69 -45.27 -8.01 -19.26
C LYS A 69 -46.34 -7.16 -19.94
N ALA A 70 -47.03 -6.29 -19.22
CA ALA A 70 -48.01 -5.37 -19.80
C ALA A 70 -47.31 -4.32 -20.69
N ASP A 71 -46.21 -3.74 -20.22
CA ASP A 71 -45.42 -2.77 -20.97
C ASP A 71 -44.83 -3.40 -22.25
N GLN A 72 -44.33 -4.64 -22.17
CA GLN A 72 -43.87 -5.40 -23.34
C GLN A 72 -44.98 -5.63 -24.37
N LYS A 73 -46.19 -5.98 -23.92
CA LYS A 73 -47.35 -6.15 -24.83
C LYS A 73 -47.73 -4.84 -25.52
N LEU A 74 -47.66 -3.71 -24.81
CA LEU A 74 -47.92 -2.40 -25.39
C LEU A 74 -46.90 -2.08 -26.48
N LEU A 75 -45.60 -2.27 -26.20
CA LEU A 75 -44.53 -2.05 -27.16
C LEU A 75 -44.68 -2.94 -28.41
N ILE A 76 -44.98 -4.22 -28.23
CA ILE A 76 -45.22 -5.14 -29.36
C ILE A 76 -46.42 -4.68 -30.19
N ASN A 77 -47.50 -4.26 -29.56
CA ASN A 77 -48.67 -3.76 -30.29
C ASN A 77 -48.37 -2.45 -31.04
N GLU A 78 -47.53 -1.58 -30.49
CA GLU A 78 -47.07 -0.37 -31.16
C GLU A 78 -46.19 -0.71 -32.37
N MET A 79 -45.26 -1.64 -32.23
CA MET A 79 -44.45 -2.15 -33.34
C MET A 79 -45.30 -2.81 -34.44
N LEU A 80 -46.34 -3.56 -34.06
CA LEU A 80 -47.26 -4.16 -35.04
C LEU A 80 -48.09 -3.10 -35.77
N LYS A 81 -48.45 -2.00 -35.10
CA LYS A 81 -49.13 -0.86 -35.75
C LYS A 81 -48.18 -0.15 -36.71
N THR A 82 -46.94 0.12 -36.31
CA THR A 82 -45.97 0.76 -37.21
C THR A 82 -45.62 -0.13 -38.39
N ALA A 83 -45.51 -1.45 -38.19
CA ALA A 83 -45.32 -2.42 -39.27
C ALA A 83 -46.50 -2.41 -40.26
N LYS A 84 -47.75 -2.40 -39.78
CA LYS A 84 -48.93 -2.29 -40.66
C LYS A 84 -48.97 -0.98 -41.45
N VAL A 85 -48.62 0.13 -40.82
CA VAL A 85 -48.54 1.43 -41.52
C VAL A 85 -47.43 1.42 -42.58
N LEU A 86 -46.34 0.67 -42.35
CA LEU A 86 -45.28 0.48 -43.34
C LEU A 86 -45.71 -0.45 -44.47
N GLU A 87 -46.43 -1.52 -44.19
CA GLU A 87 -47.03 -2.41 -45.21
C GLU A 87 -48.03 -1.67 -46.08
N GLU A 88 -48.93 -0.87 -45.50
CA GLU A 88 -49.88 -0.04 -46.26
C GLU A 88 -49.17 1.00 -47.13
N LYS A 89 -48.01 1.52 -46.69
CA LYS A 89 -47.15 2.41 -47.50
C LYS A 89 -46.46 1.68 -48.65
N TRP A 90 -46.05 0.43 -48.44
CA TRP A 90 -45.45 -0.39 -49.49
C TRP A 90 -46.48 -0.82 -50.54
N ASP A 91 -47.72 -1.10 -50.12
CA ASP A 91 -48.83 -1.44 -51.01
C ASP A 91 -49.33 -0.23 -51.83
N THR A 92 -49.04 1.01 -51.38
CA THR A 92 -49.41 2.25 -52.08
C THR A 92 -48.32 2.84 -52.97
N GLU A 93 -47.07 2.35 -52.92
CA GLU A 93 -46.00 2.81 -53.81
C GLU A 93 -46.00 2.03 -55.15
N GLU A 94 -46.47 2.68 -56.22
CA GLU A 94 -46.26 2.18 -57.58
C GLU A 94 -44.76 2.08 -57.93
N MET A 95 -44.39 1.04 -58.68
CA MET A 95 -43.02 0.78 -59.14
C MET A 95 -42.44 2.00 -59.89
N ARG A 96 -41.53 2.72 -59.23
CA ARG A 96 -40.78 3.84 -59.82
C ARG A 96 -39.80 3.34 -60.87
N LYS A 97 -39.67 4.09 -61.97
CA LYS A 97 -38.74 3.78 -63.05
C LYS A 97 -37.30 3.94 -62.56
N ARG A 98 -36.38 3.19 -63.17
CA ARG A 98 -34.95 3.15 -62.81
C ARG A 98 -34.29 4.54 -62.79
N GLU A 99 -34.78 5.45 -63.63
CA GLU A 99 -34.29 6.83 -63.75
C GLU A 99 -34.55 7.66 -62.48
N ASP A 100 -35.73 7.54 -61.87
CA ASP A 100 -36.10 8.27 -60.66
C ASP A 100 -35.30 7.79 -59.43
N VAL A 101 -34.98 6.50 -59.39
CA VAL A 101 -34.16 5.89 -58.33
C VAL A 101 -32.72 6.40 -58.38
N VAL A 102 -32.16 6.63 -59.57
CA VAL A 102 -30.80 7.16 -59.74
C VAL A 102 -30.72 8.61 -59.25
N VAL A 103 -31.74 9.42 -59.50
CA VAL A 103 -31.80 10.81 -59.01
C VAL A 103 -31.88 10.84 -57.48
N VAL A 104 -32.78 10.05 -56.88
CA VAL A 104 -32.92 9.98 -55.41
C VAL A 104 -31.65 9.43 -54.75
N MET A 105 -30.98 8.45 -55.36
CA MET A 105 -29.70 7.95 -54.85
C MET A 105 -28.59 9.02 -54.92
N LYS A 106 -28.58 9.84 -55.97
CA LYS A 106 -27.60 10.93 -56.10
C LYS A 106 -27.81 11.99 -55.02
N ASP A 107 -29.06 12.40 -54.79
CA ASP A 107 -29.41 13.37 -53.74
C ASP A 107 -29.09 12.81 -52.34
N TYR A 108 -29.33 11.52 -52.13
CA TYR A 108 -28.97 10.83 -50.88
C TYR A 108 -27.44 10.79 -50.67
N TRP A 109 -26.67 10.52 -51.71
CA TRP A 109 -25.20 10.54 -51.62
C TRP A 109 -24.64 11.95 -51.39
N GLU A 110 -25.26 12.98 -51.96
CA GLU A 110 -24.89 14.38 -51.68
C GLU A 110 -25.23 14.76 -50.24
N TRP A 111 -26.40 14.37 -49.74
CA TRP A 111 -26.78 14.57 -48.34
C TRP A 111 -25.84 13.84 -47.38
N GLN A 112 -25.49 12.58 -47.66
CA GLN A 112 -24.56 11.81 -46.84
C GLN A 112 -23.17 12.46 -46.80
N ARG A 113 -22.68 12.97 -47.93
CA ARG A 113 -21.40 13.69 -48.00
C ARG A 113 -21.41 14.97 -47.14
N GLN A 114 -22.51 15.73 -47.16
CA GLN A 114 -22.67 16.90 -46.30
C GLN A 114 -22.65 16.51 -44.80
N GLN A 115 -23.31 15.43 -44.43
CA GLN A 115 -23.27 14.93 -43.05
C GLN A 115 -21.88 14.47 -42.63
N GLU A 116 -21.13 13.82 -43.53
CA GLU A 116 -19.73 13.45 -43.28
C GLU A 116 -18.84 14.70 -43.08
N GLU A 117 -19.04 15.75 -43.86
CA GLU A 117 -18.34 17.03 -43.70
C GLU A 117 -18.66 17.73 -42.37
N GLU A 118 -19.94 17.72 -41.95
CA GLU A 118 -20.37 18.28 -40.66
C GLU A 118 -19.76 17.50 -39.49
N ILE A 119 -19.76 16.17 -39.56
CA ILE A 119 -19.14 15.30 -38.54
C ILE A 119 -17.64 15.59 -38.46
N GLU A 120 -16.96 15.74 -39.60
CA GLU A 120 -15.53 16.03 -39.62
C GLU A 120 -15.21 17.43 -39.06
N ALA A 121 -16.06 18.42 -39.34
CA ALA A 121 -15.95 19.75 -38.74
C ALA A 121 -16.12 19.71 -37.20
N ILE A 122 -17.03 18.88 -36.69
CA ILE A 122 -17.23 18.70 -35.24
C ILE A 122 -16.02 18.00 -34.62
N LYS A 123 -15.49 16.94 -35.24
CA LYS A 123 -14.27 16.26 -34.75
C LYS A 123 -13.10 17.22 -34.63
N LYS A 124 -12.90 18.11 -35.62
CA LYS A 124 -11.83 19.11 -35.57
C LYS A 124 -12.01 20.10 -34.41
N LYS A 125 -13.25 20.46 -34.06
CA LYS A 125 -13.54 21.29 -32.89
C LYS A 125 -13.23 20.55 -31.58
N ILE A 126 -13.54 19.26 -31.51
CA ILE A 126 -13.22 18.41 -30.34
C ILE A 126 -11.70 18.31 -30.17
N GLU A 127 -10.95 18.03 -31.24
CA GLU A 127 -9.48 17.97 -31.20
C GLU A 127 -8.87 19.31 -30.72
N GLY A 128 -9.45 20.43 -31.13
CA GLY A 128 -9.05 21.76 -30.66
C GLY A 128 -9.30 21.94 -29.15
N ALA A 129 -10.45 21.51 -28.65
CA ALA A 129 -10.80 21.58 -27.23
C ALA A 129 -9.93 20.63 -26.39
N GLU A 130 -9.65 19.42 -26.87
CA GLU A 130 -8.76 18.46 -26.20
C GLU A 130 -7.35 19.02 -26.05
N LYS A 131 -6.82 19.73 -27.05
CA LYS A 131 -5.52 20.42 -26.95
C LYS A 131 -5.53 21.52 -25.88
N GLN A 132 -6.63 22.26 -25.74
CA GLN A 132 -6.76 23.27 -24.69
C GLN A 132 -6.80 22.63 -23.29
N ILE A 133 -7.53 21.53 -23.14
CA ILE A 133 -7.58 20.78 -21.89
C ILE A 133 -6.20 20.26 -21.50
N ASP A 134 -5.45 19.68 -22.45
CA ASP A 134 -4.08 19.19 -22.20
C ASP A 134 -3.12 20.32 -21.78
N THR A 135 -3.27 21.54 -22.34
CA THR A 135 -2.49 22.69 -21.89
C THR A 135 -2.84 23.13 -20.48
N GLU A 136 -4.13 23.10 -20.10
CA GLU A 136 -4.56 23.47 -18.76
C GLU A 136 -4.20 22.41 -17.73
N ASP A 137 -4.26 21.12 -18.07
CA ASP A 137 -3.83 20.03 -17.19
C ASP A 137 -2.34 20.10 -16.87
N LYS A 138 -1.51 20.52 -17.85
CA LYS A 138 -0.08 20.81 -17.64
C LYS A 138 0.14 21.98 -16.68
N ASN A 139 -0.65 23.04 -16.82
CA ASN A 139 -0.59 24.17 -15.88
C ASN A 139 -1.01 23.72 -14.46
N LEU A 140 -2.07 22.92 -14.36
CA LEU A 140 -2.57 22.42 -13.09
C LEU A 140 -1.53 21.53 -12.39
N THR A 141 -0.87 20.64 -13.12
CA THR A 141 0.22 19.80 -12.60
C THR A 141 1.41 20.64 -12.13
N TYR A 142 1.80 21.66 -12.91
CA TYR A 142 2.85 22.59 -12.49
C TYR A 142 2.52 23.31 -11.17
N TRP A 143 1.29 23.82 -11.03
CA TRP A 143 0.88 24.55 -9.83
C TRP A 143 0.68 23.63 -8.61
N THR A 144 0.28 22.38 -8.80
CA THR A 144 0.21 21.40 -7.70
C THR A 144 1.59 20.98 -7.23
N ASP A 145 2.52 20.70 -8.15
CA ASP A 145 3.92 20.42 -7.79
C ASP A 145 4.59 21.62 -7.09
N TYR A 146 4.29 22.84 -7.54
CA TYR A 146 4.76 24.06 -6.88
C TYR A 146 4.19 24.23 -5.47
N LYS A 147 2.90 23.93 -5.27
CA LYS A 147 2.25 23.99 -3.96
C LYS A 147 2.86 22.98 -2.97
N ASP A 148 3.13 21.77 -3.43
CA ASP A 148 3.56 20.67 -2.55
C ASP A 148 5.06 20.71 -2.25
N ARG A 149 5.90 21.11 -3.22
CA ARG A 149 7.38 21.10 -3.08
C ARG A 149 8.00 22.48 -3.27
N GLY A 150 7.68 23.15 -4.37
CA GLY A 150 8.31 24.42 -4.75
C GLY A 150 8.15 25.55 -3.72
N GLN A 151 7.01 25.60 -3.02
CA GLN A 151 6.75 26.60 -1.99
C GLN A 151 7.73 26.49 -0.81
N ASN A 152 8.10 25.28 -0.41
CA ASN A 152 9.03 25.08 0.71
C ASN A 152 10.47 25.41 0.30
N ASP A 153 10.88 24.99 -0.90
CA ASP A 153 12.22 25.27 -1.43
C ASP A 153 12.45 26.78 -1.62
N HIS A 154 11.48 27.48 -2.22
CA HIS A 154 11.56 28.94 -2.38
C HIS A 154 11.49 29.67 -1.05
N LYS A 155 10.70 29.19 -0.09
CA LYS A 155 10.66 29.76 1.27
C LYS A 155 12.02 29.65 1.95
N GLN A 156 12.68 28.49 1.85
CA GLN A 156 14.03 28.31 2.38
C GLN A 156 15.05 29.21 1.69
N GLN A 157 14.97 29.35 0.36
CA GLN A 157 15.88 30.21 -0.40
C GLN A 157 15.69 31.69 -0.06
N ILE A 158 14.45 32.17 0.05
CA ILE A 158 14.15 33.54 0.47
C ILE A 158 14.71 33.77 1.88
N MET A 159 14.49 32.85 2.81
CA MET A 159 15.00 32.95 4.19
C MET A 159 16.53 33.03 4.23
N LEU A 160 17.21 32.24 3.39
CA LEU A 160 18.67 32.24 3.30
C LEU A 160 19.19 33.57 2.73
N LEU A 161 18.58 34.07 1.65
CA LEU A 161 18.94 35.35 1.03
C LEU A 161 18.68 36.54 1.96
N THR A 162 17.57 36.54 2.70
CA THR A 162 17.30 37.60 3.69
C THR A 162 18.34 37.61 4.80
N LYS A 163 18.80 36.42 5.23
CA LYS A 163 19.87 36.29 6.23
C LYS A 163 21.22 36.75 5.68
N GLU A 164 21.54 36.43 4.43
CA GLU A 164 22.76 36.93 3.78
C GLU A 164 22.75 38.45 3.65
N MET A 165 21.61 39.06 3.36
CA MET A 165 21.46 40.52 3.35
C MET A 165 21.73 41.12 4.73
N GLU A 166 21.17 40.54 5.80
CA GLU A 166 21.38 40.98 7.18
C GLU A 166 22.84 40.84 7.60
N ASP A 167 23.49 39.71 7.30
CA ASP A 167 24.91 39.48 7.59
C ASP A 167 25.82 40.48 6.84
N MET A 168 25.47 40.83 5.60
CA MET A 168 26.18 41.87 4.85
C MET A 168 26.02 43.25 5.50
N GLU A 169 24.80 43.62 5.90
CA GLU A 169 24.51 44.90 6.54
C GLU A 169 25.24 45.05 7.88
N ASN A 170 25.31 43.98 8.66
CA ASN A 170 26.10 43.91 9.89
C ASN A 170 27.60 44.08 9.60
N SER A 171 28.13 43.40 8.58
CA SER A 171 29.54 43.52 8.17
C SER A 171 29.90 44.94 7.71
N PHE A 172 29.00 45.60 6.99
CA PHE A 172 29.17 47.00 6.59
C PHE A 172 29.15 47.93 7.80
N SER A 173 28.23 47.70 8.75
CA SER A 173 28.15 48.47 9.99
C SER A 173 29.41 48.36 10.84
N GLU A 174 29.98 47.16 10.97
CA GLU A 174 31.26 46.94 11.65
C GLU A 174 32.42 47.67 10.95
N MET A 175 32.44 47.65 9.61
CA MET A 175 33.45 48.34 8.83
C MET A 175 33.36 49.86 9.02
N ILE A 176 32.14 50.42 9.00
CA ILE A 176 31.88 51.83 9.28
C ILE A 176 32.41 52.18 10.67
N ARG A 177 32.06 51.40 11.70
CA ARG A 177 32.50 51.63 13.08
C ARG A 177 34.02 51.59 13.21
N HIS A 178 34.69 50.65 12.52
CA HIS A 178 36.15 50.57 12.50
C HIS A 178 36.79 51.79 11.85
N LEU A 179 36.25 52.23 10.70
CA LEU A 179 36.72 53.43 10.00
C LEU A 179 36.53 54.69 10.83
N GLU A 180 35.37 54.84 11.48
CA GLU A 180 35.09 55.95 12.39
C GLU A 180 36.08 55.96 13.58
N THR A 181 36.31 54.81 14.19
CA THR A 181 37.26 54.67 15.32
C THR A 181 38.70 54.98 14.88
N SER A 182 39.10 54.55 13.68
CA SER A 182 40.42 54.89 13.14
C SER A 182 40.52 56.40 12.88
N ASN A 183 39.50 56.99 12.27
CA ASN A 183 39.48 58.40 11.95
C ASN A 183 39.48 59.28 13.22
N THR A 184 38.78 58.88 14.28
CA THR A 184 38.83 59.60 15.57
C THR A 184 40.21 59.50 16.22
N LYS A 185 40.85 58.33 16.18
CA LYS A 185 42.25 58.16 16.65
C LYS A 185 43.24 58.98 15.84
N ASP A 186 43.07 59.05 14.53
CA ASP A 186 43.97 59.83 13.68
C ASP A 186 43.74 61.33 13.86
N LYS A 187 42.49 61.78 14.01
CA LYS A 187 42.17 63.16 14.39
C LYS A 187 42.76 63.55 15.74
N SER A 188 42.67 62.69 16.75
CA SER A 188 43.25 62.99 18.08
C SER A 188 44.78 63.03 18.04
N LYS A 189 45.43 62.11 17.31
CA LYS A 189 46.88 62.17 17.08
C LYS A 189 47.30 63.46 16.37
N ILE A 190 46.60 63.84 15.30
CA ILE A 190 46.88 65.09 14.58
C ILE A 190 46.71 66.28 15.52
N LYS A 191 45.62 66.34 16.28
CA LYS A 191 45.35 67.41 17.24
C LYS A 191 46.48 67.52 18.28
N ASN A 192 46.84 66.42 18.94
CA ASN A 192 47.90 66.40 19.94
C ASN A 192 49.25 66.82 19.34
N PHE A 193 49.60 66.28 18.16
CA PHE A 193 50.83 66.66 17.46
C PHE A 193 50.86 68.15 17.09
N THR A 194 49.72 68.70 16.64
CA THR A 194 49.62 70.13 16.33
C THR A 194 49.73 70.99 17.59
N GLU A 195 49.12 70.58 18.71
CA GLU A 195 49.19 71.29 19.99
C GLU A 195 50.62 71.27 20.55
N GLU A 196 51.28 70.10 20.57
CA GLU A 196 52.67 69.95 20.99
C GLU A 196 53.60 70.82 20.16
N LYS A 197 53.45 70.80 18.83
CA LYS A 197 54.26 71.63 17.94
C LYS A 197 54.03 73.12 18.14
N LEU A 198 52.79 73.54 18.43
CA LEU A 198 52.44 74.93 18.70
C LEU A 198 53.03 75.38 20.06
N ILE A 199 53.00 74.52 21.08
CA ILE A 199 53.64 74.78 22.38
C ILE A 199 55.16 74.87 22.23
N SER A 200 55.79 73.96 21.49
CA SER A 200 57.22 73.99 21.19
C SER A 200 57.62 75.28 20.45
N GLN A 201 56.84 75.71 19.45
CA GLN A 201 57.10 76.99 18.78
C GLN A 201 56.90 78.20 19.70
N LYS A 202 55.88 78.19 20.58
CA LYS A 202 55.67 79.26 21.56
C LYS A 202 56.82 79.36 22.56
N THR A 203 57.32 78.24 23.05
CA THR A 203 58.45 78.20 23.99
C THR A 203 59.74 78.65 23.31
N GLU A 204 60.04 78.19 22.11
CA GLU A 204 61.19 78.68 21.34
C GLU A 204 61.11 80.18 21.03
N ALA A 205 59.93 80.69 20.67
CA ALA A 205 59.72 82.11 20.44
C ALA A 205 59.90 82.93 21.73
N LYS A 206 59.39 82.43 22.85
CA LYS A 206 59.58 83.02 24.18
C LYS A 206 61.07 83.04 24.56
N ASP A 207 61.79 81.94 24.39
CA ASP A 207 63.20 81.84 24.74
C ASP A 207 64.08 82.75 23.87
N LYS A 208 63.77 82.85 22.56
CA LYS A 208 64.43 83.80 21.66
C LYS A 208 64.17 85.25 22.06
N ALA A 209 62.94 85.59 22.46
CA ALA A 209 62.61 86.94 22.96
C ALA A 209 63.34 87.25 24.27
N ILE A 210 63.39 86.30 25.22
CA ILE A 210 64.12 86.46 26.48
C ILE A 210 65.64 86.62 26.24
N GLY A 211 66.19 85.94 25.24
CA GLY A 211 67.61 86.07 24.87
C GLY A 211 68.02 87.44 24.34
N GLN A 212 67.07 88.26 23.88
CA GLN A 212 67.32 89.61 23.35
C GLN A 212 67.17 90.73 24.39
N LEU A 213 66.76 90.39 25.62
CA LEU A 213 66.57 91.34 26.72
C LEU A 213 67.88 91.57 27.49
N ASP A 214 67.99 92.71 28.18
CA ASP A 214 69.12 93.01 29.05
C ASP A 214 69.18 92.07 30.26
N LYS A 215 70.36 91.97 30.88
CA LYS A 215 70.65 91.01 31.95
C LYS A 215 69.74 91.18 33.17
N TYR A 216 69.30 92.40 33.47
CA TYR A 216 68.46 92.68 34.64
C TYR A 216 67.02 92.25 34.40
N SER A 217 66.44 92.64 33.26
CA SER A 217 65.08 92.21 32.88
C SER A 217 64.95 90.70 32.68
N ARG A 218 66.02 90.02 32.22
CA ARG A 218 66.03 88.55 32.11
C ARG A 218 65.95 87.86 33.48
N GLN A 219 66.64 88.38 34.48
CA GLN A 219 66.60 87.80 35.83
C GLN A 219 65.22 87.99 36.47
N GLU A 220 64.61 89.16 36.29
CA GLU A 220 63.26 89.44 36.79
C GLU A 220 62.19 88.51 36.17
N ILE A 221 62.30 88.20 34.87
CA ILE A 221 61.41 87.25 34.20
C ILE A 221 61.60 85.84 34.74
N LEU A 222 62.85 85.40 34.96
CA LEU A 222 63.14 84.07 35.51
C LEU A 222 62.64 83.92 36.96
N ASP A 223 62.83 84.95 37.78
CA ASP A 223 62.35 84.97 39.17
C ASP A 223 60.81 84.99 39.22
N LYS A 224 60.17 85.75 38.32
CA LYS A 224 58.71 85.75 38.16
C LYS A 224 58.17 84.41 37.66
N GLU A 225 58.87 83.75 36.74
CA GLU A 225 58.51 82.40 36.28
C GLU A 225 58.66 81.33 37.37
N TRP A 226 59.68 81.47 38.21
CA TRP A 226 59.87 80.60 39.36
C TRP A 226 58.74 80.80 40.37
N LEU A 227 58.40 82.05 40.71
CA LEU A 227 57.26 82.38 41.57
C LEU A 227 55.94 81.84 41.01
N HIS A 228 55.71 81.96 39.69
CA HIS A 228 54.52 81.39 39.07
C HIS A 228 54.46 79.86 39.20
N ARG A 229 55.58 79.15 38.98
CA ARG A 229 55.63 77.69 39.16
C ARG A 229 55.36 77.29 40.61
N GLU A 230 55.92 78.02 41.57
CA GLU A 230 55.70 77.75 43.00
C GLU A 230 54.24 77.97 43.39
N VAL A 231 53.63 79.06 42.91
CA VAL A 231 52.19 79.34 43.11
C VAL A 231 51.32 78.24 42.48
N GLU A 232 51.71 77.71 41.32
CA GLU A 232 50.98 76.62 40.65
C GLU A 232 51.05 75.31 41.46
N ILE A 233 52.20 75.03 42.08
CA ILE A 233 52.38 73.86 42.97
C ILE A 233 51.49 74.01 44.20
N HIS A 234 51.56 75.15 44.90
CA HIS A 234 50.71 75.37 46.07
C HIS A 234 49.21 75.40 45.75
N LYS A 235 48.82 75.90 44.57
CA LYS A 235 47.42 75.80 44.11
C LYS A 235 46.99 74.35 43.91
N ARG A 236 47.86 73.51 43.34
CA ARG A 236 47.58 72.08 43.17
C ARG A 236 47.45 71.37 44.50
N GLU A 237 48.37 71.60 45.42
CA GLU A 237 48.32 71.07 46.79
C GLU A 237 47.04 71.52 47.51
N ALA A 238 46.64 72.78 47.36
CA ALA A 238 45.39 73.29 47.93
C ALA A 238 44.14 72.64 47.32
N GLU A 239 44.13 72.38 46.01
CA GLU A 239 43.01 71.72 45.33
C GLU A 239 42.92 70.23 45.72
N GLU A 240 44.06 69.55 45.85
CA GLU A 240 44.11 68.18 46.36
C GLU A 240 43.59 68.09 47.81
N LEU A 241 44.03 69.00 48.67
CA LEU A 241 43.51 69.14 50.04
C LEU A 241 42.00 69.41 50.05
N ARG A 242 41.52 70.27 49.15
CA ARG A 242 40.10 70.57 49.02
C ARG A 242 39.29 69.35 48.59
N GLN A 243 39.74 68.58 47.61
CA GLN A 243 39.07 67.34 47.20
C GLN A 243 39.03 66.32 48.34
N VAL A 244 40.11 66.22 49.13
CA VAL A 244 40.12 65.35 50.31
C VAL A 244 39.12 65.81 51.35
N VAL A 245 39.00 67.12 51.60
CA VAL A 245 37.99 67.68 52.52
C VAL A 245 36.57 67.44 51.98
N GLU A 246 36.31 67.68 50.70
CA GLU A 246 34.99 67.44 50.08
C GLU A 246 34.60 65.96 50.15
N ASN A 247 35.54 65.03 49.97
CA ASN A 247 35.30 63.60 50.17
C ASN A 247 35.01 63.27 51.63
N LEU A 248 35.78 63.82 52.58
CA LEU A 248 35.52 63.62 54.03
C LEU A 248 34.17 64.21 54.46
N GLU A 249 33.77 65.35 53.91
CA GLU A 249 32.45 65.93 54.14
C GLU A 249 31.34 65.03 53.59
N LYS A 250 31.54 64.45 52.42
CA LYS A 250 30.61 63.48 51.82
C LYS A 250 30.50 62.22 52.68
N ASP A 251 31.61 61.65 53.11
CA ASP A 251 31.64 60.46 53.98
C ASP A 251 30.96 60.75 55.33
N ASN A 252 31.20 61.93 55.93
CA ASN A 252 30.52 62.34 57.16
C ASN A 252 29.00 62.49 56.97
N LEU A 253 28.55 63.02 55.83
CA LEU A 253 27.12 63.12 55.51
C LEU A 253 26.49 61.74 55.33
N GLU A 254 27.21 60.80 54.70
CA GLU A 254 26.78 59.41 54.53
C GLU A 254 26.64 58.72 55.89
N ILE A 255 27.66 58.79 56.75
CA ILE A 255 27.60 58.24 58.12
C ILE A 255 26.45 58.87 58.92
N MET A 256 26.24 60.19 58.80
CA MET A 256 25.11 60.85 59.46
C MET A 256 23.77 60.35 58.93
N SER A 257 23.66 60.09 57.62
CA SER A 257 22.45 59.51 57.02
C SER A 257 22.18 58.09 57.51
N GLU A 258 23.21 57.25 57.60
CA GLU A 258 23.12 55.90 58.15
C GLU A 258 22.70 55.93 59.63
N LEU A 259 23.27 56.83 60.45
CA LEU A 259 22.86 57.01 61.85
C LEU A 259 21.41 57.49 61.98
N PHE A 260 20.92 58.30 61.04
CA PHE A 260 19.52 58.71 60.98
C PHE A 260 18.61 57.53 60.60
N GLU A 261 19.01 56.71 59.62
CA GLU A 261 18.27 55.50 59.24
C GLU A 261 18.23 54.48 60.37
N CYS A 262 19.35 54.20 61.04
CA CYS A 262 19.39 53.34 62.22
C CYS A 262 18.45 53.85 63.33
N LYS A 263 18.40 55.17 63.58
CA LYS A 263 17.43 55.73 64.55
C LYS A 263 15.98 55.54 64.11
N ILE A 264 15.68 55.65 62.81
CA ILE A 264 14.33 55.38 62.27
C ILE A 264 13.99 53.89 62.42
N GLU A 265 14.93 52.99 62.19
CA GLU A 265 14.72 51.56 62.40
C GLU A 265 14.51 51.22 63.88
N ASP A 266 15.30 51.79 64.79
CA ASP A 266 15.10 51.64 66.24
C ASP A 266 13.71 52.14 66.68
N LEU A 267 13.23 53.24 66.08
CA LEU A 267 11.86 53.76 66.28
C LEU A 267 10.79 52.81 65.71
N LYS A 268 11.05 52.15 64.59
CA LYS A 268 10.15 51.12 64.02
C LYS A 268 10.10 49.84 64.89
N VAL A 269 11.25 49.41 65.41
CA VAL A 269 11.34 48.24 66.33
C VAL A 269 10.58 48.52 67.62
N SER A 270 10.76 49.70 68.20
CA SER A 270 10.00 50.10 69.39
C SER A 270 8.50 50.26 69.10
N ARG A 271 8.09 50.81 67.95
CA ARG A 271 6.67 50.84 67.53
C ARG A 271 6.06 49.43 67.41
N ASN A 272 6.77 48.49 66.77
CA ASN A 272 6.28 47.12 66.63
C ASN A 272 6.19 46.39 67.98
N PHE A 273 7.12 46.66 68.89
CA PHE A 273 7.05 46.17 70.27
C PHE A 273 5.81 46.72 71.02
N TYR A 274 5.49 48.00 70.85
CA TYR A 274 4.28 48.59 71.43
C TYR A 274 2.98 48.10 70.75
N LEU A 275 3.00 47.79 69.45
CA LEU A 275 1.85 47.21 68.74
C LEU A 275 1.57 45.76 69.16
N THR A 276 2.59 44.99 69.54
CA THR A 276 2.39 43.62 70.05
C THR A 276 1.87 43.54 71.50
N GLN A 277 1.71 44.68 72.20
CA GLN A 277 1.19 44.74 73.58
C GLN A 277 -0.30 45.11 73.68
N PHE A 278 -1.00 45.21 72.55
CA PHE A 278 -2.46 45.34 72.52
C PHE A 278 -3.06 44.01 72.01
N ASP A 279 -3.58 43.21 72.95
CA ASP A 279 -4.51 42.11 72.67
C ASP A 279 -5.93 42.68 72.49
N ASP A 280 -6.64 42.13 71.51
CA ASP A 280 -8.10 42.15 71.25
C ASP A 280 -8.81 43.50 70.98
N ASP A 281 -9.48 43.53 69.81
CA ASP A 281 -10.49 44.49 69.36
C ASP A 281 -10.10 45.97 69.24
N GLU A 282 -9.53 46.36 68.10
CA GLU A 282 -9.99 47.49 67.27
C GLU A 282 -9.20 47.57 65.96
N ASN A 283 -9.94 47.63 64.83
CA ASN A 283 -9.42 47.87 63.49
C ASN A 283 -8.55 49.13 63.45
N LEU A 284 -7.25 48.97 63.20
CA LEU A 284 -6.31 50.05 62.84
C LEU A 284 -5.51 49.69 61.59
N GLU A 285 -6.19 49.08 60.61
CA GLU A 285 -5.75 49.01 59.20
C GLU A 285 -6.50 50.08 58.39
N GLU A 286 -6.27 51.37 58.66
CA GLU A 286 -6.54 52.43 57.67
C GLU A 286 -5.70 53.68 57.96
N ASP A 287 -5.18 54.27 56.89
CA ASP A 287 -3.98 55.11 56.80
C ASP A 287 -4.04 56.53 57.38
N GLY A 288 -2.85 57.09 57.58
CA GLY A 288 -2.58 58.53 57.77
C GLY A 288 -2.16 58.81 59.20
N VAL A 289 -0.95 59.28 59.49
CA VAL A 289 -0.43 60.58 59.06
C VAL A 289 1.07 60.53 59.34
N LEU A 290 1.87 60.43 58.28
CA LEU A 290 3.26 60.91 58.13
C LEU A 290 3.90 60.39 56.82
N GLU A 291 3.10 60.14 55.77
CA GLU A 291 3.58 60.39 54.41
C GLU A 291 3.52 61.90 54.18
N MET A 292 4.54 62.62 54.66
CA MET A 292 4.81 63.96 54.17
C MET A 292 5.63 63.81 52.90
N ASP A 293 4.89 63.86 51.80
CA ASP A 293 5.29 63.97 50.40
C ASP A 293 6.67 64.60 50.15
N MET A 294 7.67 63.77 49.85
CA MET A 294 8.86 64.19 49.11
C MET A 294 8.67 64.04 47.58
N LYS A 295 7.47 63.67 47.12
CA LYS A 295 7.09 63.54 45.71
C LYS A 295 6.43 64.79 45.10
N GLN A 296 6.17 65.84 45.89
CA GLN A 296 5.56 67.08 45.41
C GLN A 296 6.55 68.20 45.00
N LEU A 297 7.86 67.93 44.94
CA LEU A 297 8.84 68.88 44.36
C LEU A 297 9.25 68.58 42.91
N SER A 298 8.64 67.58 42.27
CA SER A 298 8.91 67.25 40.87
C SER A 298 7.78 67.71 39.94
N ILE A 299 7.77 69.00 39.59
CA ILE A 299 7.12 69.51 38.37
C ILE A 299 8.07 70.51 37.66
N ASN A 300 8.46 70.11 36.45
CA ASN A 300 8.98 70.90 35.33
C ASN A 300 10.47 71.29 35.27
N GLN A 301 11.33 70.36 34.82
CA GLN A 301 12.15 70.61 33.62
C GLN A 301 12.09 69.39 32.69
N ALA A 302 11.86 69.67 31.41
CA ALA A 302 11.42 68.72 30.42
C ALA A 302 12.58 68.18 29.57
N LYS A 303 12.45 66.90 29.19
CA LYS A 303 12.97 66.20 27.99
C LYS A 303 14.49 65.94 27.87
N THR A 304 14.88 64.76 28.36
CA THR A 304 15.84 63.81 27.74
C THR A 304 15.42 62.41 28.22
N GLY A 305 15.03 61.46 27.36
CA GLY A 305 15.96 60.61 26.61
C GLY A 305 16.33 59.40 27.49
N GLU A 306 15.52 58.35 27.46
CA GLU A 306 15.74 57.12 28.24
C GLU A 306 16.95 56.34 27.69
N HIS A 307 17.93 56.16 28.57
CA HIS A 307 19.01 55.19 28.49
C HIS A 307 18.81 54.24 29.67
N GLU A 308 18.55 52.96 29.40
CA GLU A 308 18.55 51.91 30.42
C GLU A 308 19.99 51.48 30.74
N PHE A 309 20.31 51.43 32.03
CA PHE A 309 21.52 50.85 32.61
C PHE A 309 21.17 49.46 33.17
N ILE A 310 21.97 48.44 32.83
CA ILE A 310 22.03 47.15 33.54
C ILE A 310 23.34 47.12 34.34
N HIS A 311 23.21 46.67 35.58
CA HIS A 311 24.23 46.43 36.60
C HIS A 311 25.53 45.76 36.10
N GLU A 312 26.66 46.38 36.46
CA GLU A 312 27.96 45.73 36.59
C GLU A 312 28.18 45.28 38.04
N ASN A 313 28.63 44.04 38.22
CA ASN A 313 29.29 43.58 39.45
C ASN A 313 30.77 43.34 39.11
N ASN A 314 31.63 44.04 39.84
CA ASN A 314 33.08 43.90 39.80
C ASN A 314 33.55 42.87 40.86
N ALA A 315 34.46 41.97 40.48
CA ALA A 315 35.56 41.50 41.34
C ALA A 315 36.60 40.64 40.58
N GLY A 316 37.84 41.14 40.50
CA GLY A 316 39.05 40.40 40.90
C GLY A 316 39.73 39.41 39.92
N GLU A 317 40.75 39.91 39.21
CA GLU A 317 42.00 39.29 38.72
C GLU A 317 42.28 37.78 38.90
N ARG A 318 42.69 37.14 37.79
CA ARG A 318 44.00 36.45 37.71
C ARG A 318 44.50 36.31 36.27
N ILE A 319 45.78 36.63 36.12
CA ILE A 319 46.61 36.64 34.91
C ILE A 319 46.70 35.23 34.31
N ASP A 320 46.54 35.11 32.98
CA ASP A 320 47.33 34.14 32.24
C ASP A 320 47.73 34.69 30.86
N THR A 321 49.04 34.70 30.64
CA THR A 321 49.72 35.09 29.40
C THR A 321 49.67 33.93 28.42
N THR A 322 49.19 34.14 27.19
CA THR A 322 49.71 33.40 26.03
C THR A 322 49.39 34.10 24.72
N MET A 323 50.36 34.01 23.81
CA MET A 323 50.49 34.77 22.58
C MET A 323 49.50 34.38 21.48
N GLY A 324 49.07 35.40 20.73
CA GLY A 324 49.00 35.40 19.26
C GLY A 324 48.22 34.29 18.55
N LYS A 325 46.96 34.58 18.20
CA LYS A 325 46.37 34.11 16.93
C LYS A 325 45.57 35.25 16.29
N ALA A 326 45.89 35.50 15.02
CA ALA A 326 45.20 36.48 14.18
C ALA A 326 43.70 36.15 14.11
N ARG A 327 42.84 37.15 14.33
CA ARG A 327 41.40 37.03 14.10
C ARG A 327 41.15 36.74 12.62
N ALA A 328 40.58 35.58 12.31
CA ALA A 328 40.11 35.25 10.97
C ALA A 328 38.87 36.08 10.61
N ARG A 329 38.75 36.45 9.33
CA ARG A 329 37.59 37.16 8.76
C ARG A 329 36.29 36.37 8.96
N PRO A 330 35.12 37.03 9.09
CA PRO A 330 33.84 36.34 9.16
C PRO A 330 33.59 35.58 7.86
N MET A 331 33.40 34.27 7.96
CA MET A 331 33.05 33.41 6.83
C MET A 331 31.55 33.50 6.52
N SER A 332 31.21 33.47 5.22
CA SER A 332 29.84 33.47 4.71
C SER A 332 29.04 32.25 5.21
N ALA A 333 27.73 32.43 5.39
CA ALA A 333 26.81 31.38 5.84
C ALA A 333 26.81 30.14 4.92
N THR A 334 27.01 30.33 3.61
CA THR A 334 27.16 29.23 2.64
C THR A 334 28.43 28.42 2.88
N GLN A 335 29.50 29.07 3.35
CA GLN A 335 30.79 28.42 3.62
C GLN A 335 30.76 27.62 4.93
N ARG A 336 30.04 28.11 5.96
CA ARG A 336 29.79 27.33 7.19
C ARG A 336 28.94 26.08 6.93
N ALA A 337 27.88 26.20 6.13
CA ALA A 337 27.01 25.06 5.81
C ALA A 337 27.72 23.97 4.99
N ILE A 338 28.68 24.35 4.14
CA ILE A 338 29.51 23.39 3.38
C ILE A 338 30.52 22.70 4.31
N GLU A 339 31.14 23.43 5.23
CA GLU A 339 32.11 22.85 6.18
C GLU A 339 31.45 21.89 7.18
N ASP A 340 30.24 22.19 7.68
CA ASP A 340 29.47 21.28 8.56
C ASP A 340 29.06 19.99 7.83
N ARG A 341 28.78 20.07 6.52
CA ARG A 341 28.45 18.89 5.69
C ARG A 341 29.68 18.05 5.34
N VAL A 342 30.86 18.66 5.31
CA VAL A 342 32.15 17.98 5.07
C VAL A 342 32.68 17.34 6.35
N PHE A 343 32.51 17.96 7.52
CA PHE A 343 32.93 17.38 8.81
C PHE A 343 32.07 16.21 9.29
N SER A 344 30.79 16.17 8.92
CA SER A 344 29.88 15.05 9.25
C SER A 344 30.14 13.77 8.45
N ILE A 345 30.91 13.84 7.35
CA ILE A 345 31.30 12.68 6.54
C ILE A 345 32.58 12.01 7.09
N VAL A 346 33.45 12.76 7.79
CA VAL A 346 34.75 12.28 8.26
C VAL A 346 34.67 11.51 9.60
N THR A 347 33.62 11.72 10.40
CA THR A 347 33.47 11.10 11.73
C THR A 347 32.76 9.74 11.75
N LYS A 348 32.39 9.17 10.58
CA LYS A 348 31.76 7.83 10.49
C LYS A 348 32.71 6.67 10.18
N GLN A 349 34.02 6.90 10.21
CA GLN A 349 35.02 5.84 10.15
C GLN A 349 35.97 5.96 11.34
N ASN A 350 35.55 5.44 12.50
CA ASN A 350 36.39 4.73 13.47
C ASN A 350 35.63 4.53 14.81
N ILE A 351 35.83 3.34 15.39
CA ILE A 351 35.59 2.89 16.78
C ILE A 351 34.38 1.95 16.97
N ASP A 352 34.72 0.66 17.06
CA ASP A 352 34.01 -0.41 17.79
C ASP A 352 34.32 -0.34 19.31
N SER A 353 33.42 -0.96 20.10
CA SER A 353 33.55 -1.57 21.45
C SER A 353 32.93 -0.86 22.68
N ASP A 354 31.84 -1.51 23.14
CA ASP A 354 31.36 -1.86 24.49
C ASP A 354 30.93 -0.83 25.56
N GLU A 355 29.69 -1.11 26.07
CA GLU A 355 29.04 -0.87 27.39
C GLU A 355 29.09 0.55 28.01
N SER A 356 28.04 1.17 28.59
CA SER A 356 26.67 0.80 29.02
C SER A 356 25.89 2.08 29.38
N ASP A 357 24.57 2.11 29.11
CA ASP A 357 23.45 2.78 29.82
C ASP A 357 23.55 4.31 30.13
N VAL A 358 22.56 5.21 29.90
CA VAL A 358 21.09 5.19 30.04
C VAL A 358 20.47 6.35 29.22
N GLU A 359 19.32 6.09 28.59
CA GLU A 359 18.20 6.97 28.15
C GLU A 359 18.43 8.23 27.28
N SER A 360 17.89 8.22 26.05
CA SER A 360 16.50 8.62 25.76
C SER A 360 16.25 8.81 24.24
N VAL A 361 14.98 8.65 23.85
CA VAL A 361 14.35 9.01 22.57
C VAL A 361 14.36 7.95 21.46
N GLU A 362 13.44 6.99 21.62
CA GLU A 362 12.87 6.15 20.57
C GLU A 362 11.52 6.75 20.15
N THR A 363 11.48 7.56 19.09
CA THR A 363 10.25 7.92 18.35
C THR A 363 10.64 8.37 16.95
N ASP A 364 10.43 7.51 15.94
CA ASP A 364 10.04 7.87 14.55
C ASP A 364 10.10 6.65 13.61
N LEU A 365 9.45 5.54 13.99
CA LEU A 365 9.24 4.40 13.10
C LEU A 365 7.89 3.70 13.32
N LEU A 366 6.87 4.50 13.63
CA LEU A 366 5.48 4.08 13.65
C LEU A 366 4.58 5.24 13.23
N ASP A 367 4.63 5.58 11.95
CA ASP A 367 3.55 6.36 11.35
C ASP A 367 3.36 5.97 9.89
N ASN A 368 2.63 4.87 9.67
CA ASN A 368 1.96 4.53 8.41
C ASN A 368 1.01 3.33 8.57
N MET A 369 0.26 3.28 9.68
CA MET A 369 -0.92 2.41 9.80
C MET A 369 -2.07 3.18 10.45
N TYR A 370 -2.58 4.20 9.76
CA TYR A 370 -3.93 4.68 10.00
C TYR A 370 -4.86 4.03 8.97
N PHE A 371 -5.43 2.90 9.38
CA PHE A 371 -6.68 2.40 8.84
C PHE A 371 -7.81 3.23 9.47
N GLU A 372 -8.67 3.82 8.63
CA GLU A 372 -9.94 4.38 9.05
C GLU A 372 -10.82 3.24 9.62
N GLU A 373 -11.28 3.44 10.86
CA GLU A 373 -12.22 2.60 11.57
C GLU A 373 -13.65 2.88 11.08
N GLU A 374 -14.30 1.91 10.45
CA GLU A 374 -15.77 1.77 10.55
C GLU A 374 -16.15 0.29 10.74
N ASP A 375 -16.94 0.06 11.79
CA ASP A 375 -17.76 -1.11 12.14
C ASP A 375 -17.10 -2.40 12.67
N PHE A 376 -16.67 -2.37 13.93
CA PHE A 376 -16.64 -3.54 14.82
C PHE A 376 -17.67 -3.40 15.97
N GLY A 377 -18.96 -3.43 15.61
CA GLY A 377 -20.08 -3.35 16.56
C GLY A 377 -20.64 -4.68 17.08
N ASP A 378 -20.20 -5.84 16.57
CA ASP A 378 -20.96 -7.10 16.75
C ASP A 378 -20.27 -8.25 17.51
N TYR A 379 -19.09 -8.05 18.12
CA TYR A 379 -18.38 -9.13 18.82
C TYR A 379 -18.22 -8.98 20.35
N LEU A 380 -18.99 -8.11 20.99
CA LEU A 380 -18.96 -7.90 22.45
C LEU A 380 -20.31 -8.17 23.14
N LYS A 381 -20.86 -9.38 22.95
CA LYS A 381 -21.84 -9.97 23.88
C LYS A 381 -21.61 -11.47 24.06
N LEU A 382 -20.46 -11.83 24.61
CA LEU A 382 -20.29 -13.11 25.29
C LEU A 382 -20.29 -12.84 26.79
N GLY A 383 -21.31 -13.35 27.49
CA GLY A 383 -21.39 -13.30 28.95
C GLY A 383 -20.28 -14.14 29.60
N PRO A 384 -20.02 -13.92 30.91
CA PRO A 384 -18.92 -14.57 31.61
C PRO A 384 -19.08 -16.10 31.63
N LEU A 385 -17.99 -16.80 31.28
CA LEU A 385 -17.84 -18.25 31.41
C LEU A 385 -17.89 -18.66 32.88
N GLU A 386 -18.99 -19.27 33.32
CA GLU A 386 -19.00 -20.09 34.52
C GLU A 386 -18.54 -21.51 34.19
N LEU A 387 -17.47 -21.94 34.86
CA LEU A 387 -16.98 -23.33 34.90
C LEU A 387 -18.10 -24.26 35.41
N LYS A 388 -18.77 -25.00 34.52
CA LYS A 388 -19.61 -26.14 34.88
C LYS A 388 -18.98 -27.45 34.41
N LEU A 389 -18.54 -28.21 35.40
CA LEU A 389 -18.17 -29.62 35.31
C LEU A 389 -19.26 -30.41 34.57
N LEU A 390 -18.92 -31.03 33.44
CA LEU A 390 -19.82 -31.94 32.71
C LEU A 390 -19.78 -33.32 33.38
N ASN A 391 -20.89 -33.70 34.01
CA ASN A 391 -21.20 -35.09 34.35
C ASN A 391 -22.02 -35.70 33.20
N VAL A 392 -21.64 -36.88 32.72
CA VAL A 392 -22.30 -37.56 31.60
C VAL A 392 -23.27 -38.60 32.15
N THR A 393 -24.57 -38.40 31.94
CA THR A 393 -25.59 -39.44 32.14
C THR A 393 -26.05 -39.96 30.78
N GLY A 394 -25.87 -41.25 30.54
CA GLY A 394 -26.34 -41.93 29.33
C GLY A 394 -27.77 -42.45 29.48
N THR A 395 -28.60 -42.25 28.46
CA THR A 395 -29.89 -42.93 28.29
C THR A 395 -29.77 -44.01 27.21
N GLN A 396 -30.35 -45.17 27.48
CA GLN A 396 -30.26 -46.36 26.63
C GLN A 396 -31.26 -46.24 25.47
N MET A 397 -30.76 -46.31 24.23
CA MET A 397 -31.56 -46.38 23.00
C MET A 397 -31.69 -47.84 22.55
N PRO A 398 -32.86 -48.28 22.06
CA PRO A 398 -33.04 -49.64 21.56
C PRO A 398 -32.25 -49.86 20.26
N ILE A 399 -31.56 -50.99 20.20
CA ILE A 399 -30.74 -51.41 19.07
C ILE A 399 -31.65 -51.89 17.94
N HIS A 400 -31.55 -51.27 16.76
CA HIS A 400 -32.13 -51.81 15.54
C HIS A 400 -31.48 -53.16 15.23
N VAL A 401 -32.29 -54.21 15.15
CA VAL A 401 -31.85 -55.53 14.65
C VAL A 401 -31.60 -55.38 13.14
N PRO A 402 -30.38 -55.67 12.64
CA PRO A 402 -30.10 -55.61 11.21
C PRO A 402 -30.87 -56.71 10.46
N GLU A 403 -31.44 -56.38 9.31
CA GLU A 403 -31.94 -57.36 8.33
C GLU A 403 -30.82 -58.31 7.89
N ALA A 404 -31.19 -59.56 7.60
CA ALA A 404 -30.26 -60.61 7.19
C ALA A 404 -29.62 -60.29 5.83
N LEU A 405 -28.33 -60.59 5.72
CA LEU A 405 -27.50 -60.42 4.52
C LEU A 405 -28.05 -61.22 3.34
N THR A 406 -27.94 -60.63 2.15
CA THR A 406 -28.32 -61.28 0.88
C THR A 406 -27.29 -62.35 0.47
N GLU A 407 -27.71 -63.38 -0.28
CA GLU A 407 -26.84 -64.51 -0.69
C GLU A 407 -25.56 -64.04 -1.42
N GLU A 408 -25.62 -62.91 -2.13
CA GLU A 408 -24.49 -62.30 -2.84
C GLU A 408 -23.40 -61.77 -1.89
N GLU A 409 -23.77 -61.31 -0.69
CA GLU A 409 -22.83 -60.83 0.35
C GLU A 409 -22.17 -61.99 1.12
N SER A 410 -22.77 -63.18 1.08
CA SER A 410 -22.22 -64.41 1.67
C SER A 410 -21.11 -65.03 0.81
N ASP A 411 -21.17 -64.85 -0.51
CA ASP A 411 -20.16 -65.36 -1.43
C ASP A 411 -18.94 -64.43 -1.56
N ALA A 412 -19.12 -63.13 -1.36
CA ALA A 412 -18.02 -62.16 -1.28
C ALA A 412 -17.10 -62.40 -0.06
N LYS A 413 -17.61 -63.04 1.01
CA LYS A 413 -16.83 -63.39 2.22
C LYS A 413 -15.99 -64.67 2.09
N LYS A 414 -16.11 -65.43 0.99
CA LYS A 414 -15.25 -66.59 0.70
C LYS A 414 -13.93 -66.22 0.00
N CYS A 415 -13.80 -65.01 -0.53
CA CYS A 415 -12.50 -64.51 -0.99
C CYS A 415 -11.73 -63.92 0.20
N LYS A 416 -10.73 -64.66 0.70
CA LYS A 416 -9.66 -64.15 1.55
C LYS A 416 -8.54 -63.57 0.66
N PRO A 417 -8.25 -62.26 0.67
CA PRO A 417 -7.00 -61.74 0.16
C PRO A 417 -6.24 -61.04 1.29
N ASP A 418 -6.03 -61.74 2.41
CA ASP A 418 -5.06 -61.34 3.44
C ASP A 418 -3.92 -62.36 3.43
N GLU A 419 -3.05 -62.26 2.42
CA GLU A 419 -1.63 -62.61 2.48
C GLU A 419 -0.95 -62.07 1.22
N TRP A 420 -0.42 -60.86 1.31
CA TRP A 420 0.44 -60.25 0.28
C TRP A 420 1.84 -60.87 0.41
N PRO A 421 2.40 -61.53 -0.62
CA PRO A 421 3.67 -62.23 -0.49
C PRO A 421 4.82 -61.29 -0.85
N VAL A 422 5.11 -60.29 -0.01
CA VAL A 422 6.40 -59.60 -0.09
C VAL A 422 6.83 -59.16 1.31
N THR A 423 7.69 -59.97 1.94
CA THR A 423 8.39 -59.57 3.17
C THR A 423 9.67 -58.78 2.82
N ALA A 424 10.09 -57.91 3.74
CA ALA A 424 11.23 -57.00 3.60
C ALA A 424 12.59 -57.61 3.14
N PRO A 425 12.87 -58.93 3.26
CA PRO A 425 14.05 -59.55 2.64
C PRO A 425 13.94 -59.70 1.11
N MET A 426 12.73 -59.82 0.53
CA MET A 426 12.53 -59.99 -0.92
C MET A 426 12.87 -58.74 -1.74
N LEU A 427 12.98 -57.57 -1.10
CA LEU A 427 13.46 -56.33 -1.73
C LEU A 427 14.99 -56.15 -1.63
N LYS A 428 15.73 -57.07 -1.00
CA LYS A 428 17.20 -57.00 -0.88
C LYS A 428 17.98 -57.95 -1.80
N ILE A 429 17.30 -58.76 -2.61
CA ILE A 429 17.91 -59.78 -3.48
C ILE A 429 17.85 -59.39 -4.99
N LEU A 430 17.39 -58.18 -5.33
CA LEU A 430 17.54 -57.62 -6.70
C LEU A 430 18.81 -56.77 -6.89
N THR A 431 19.76 -56.89 -5.96
CA THR A 431 21.11 -56.35 -6.10
C THR A 431 22.11 -57.48 -5.84
N LEU A 432 22.68 -58.02 -6.93
CA LEU A 432 23.88 -58.89 -7.05
C LEU A 432 23.64 -60.40 -7.35
N TYR A 433 23.62 -60.70 -8.66
CA TYR A 433 24.34 -61.74 -9.43
C TYR A 433 24.48 -63.21 -8.95
N GLU A 434 24.05 -64.11 -9.85
CA GLU A 434 24.67 -65.40 -10.31
C GLU A 434 24.93 -66.62 -9.37
N ILE A 435 24.60 -67.81 -9.92
CA ILE A 435 25.08 -69.20 -9.64
C ILE A 435 24.32 -70.07 -8.58
N CYS A 436 23.51 -70.99 -9.13
CA CYS A 436 23.44 -72.45 -8.94
C CYS A 436 23.44 -73.17 -7.55
N THR A 437 22.57 -74.18 -7.46
CA THR A 437 22.61 -75.47 -6.70
C THR A 437 21.70 -75.72 -5.47
N THR A 438 20.76 -76.66 -5.70
CA THR A 438 20.34 -77.86 -4.91
C THR A 438 19.66 -77.80 -3.52
N SER A 439 18.43 -78.36 -3.53
CA SER A 439 17.88 -79.48 -2.71
C SER A 439 17.34 -79.32 -1.27
N ASN A 440 16.07 -79.73 -1.16
CA ASN A 440 15.44 -80.66 -0.19
C ASN A 440 14.92 -80.23 1.21
N GLN A 441 13.63 -80.57 1.42
CA GLN A 441 12.98 -81.21 2.60
C GLN A 441 12.95 -80.42 3.94
N THR A 442 11.98 -80.47 4.86
CA THR A 442 10.76 -81.25 5.24
C THR A 442 10.13 -80.45 6.42
N GLN A 443 8.82 -80.19 6.51
CA GLN A 443 7.75 -80.98 7.19
C GLN A 443 7.73 -80.93 8.74
N GLU A 444 6.50 -80.96 9.30
CA GLU A 444 6.07 -81.31 10.70
C GLU A 444 5.82 -80.15 11.71
N THR A 445 4.55 -79.81 12.01
CA THR A 445 3.57 -80.34 13.02
C THR A 445 3.71 -79.73 14.43
N PHE A 446 2.64 -79.19 15.02
CA PHE A 446 1.96 -79.71 16.24
C PHE A 446 0.89 -78.75 16.81
N ASN A 447 -0.04 -79.39 17.49
CA ASN A 447 -1.35 -78.99 17.99
C ASN A 447 -1.37 -78.25 19.35
N GLU A 448 -2.50 -77.56 19.56
CA GLU A 448 -3.30 -77.39 20.79
C GLU A 448 -2.66 -76.86 22.10
N HIS A 449 -3.25 -75.80 22.67
CA HIS A 449 -4.14 -75.85 23.85
C HIS A 449 -4.47 -74.42 24.34
N GLY A 450 -5.74 -74.18 24.67
CA GLY A 450 -6.25 -72.88 25.09
C GLY A 450 -5.89 -72.49 26.53
N ILE A 451 -6.23 -71.25 26.91
CA ILE A 451 -6.81 -70.83 28.21
C ILE A 451 -7.12 -69.32 28.13
N HIS A 452 -8.33 -68.96 28.55
CA HIS A 452 -8.80 -67.59 28.80
C HIS A 452 -7.93 -66.85 29.83
N PHE A 453 -7.68 -65.54 29.67
CA PHE A 453 -7.86 -64.55 30.75
C PHE A 453 -7.87 -63.08 30.25
N ASN A 454 -8.93 -62.38 30.67
CA ASN A 454 -9.04 -60.99 31.13
C ASN A 454 -8.49 -59.80 30.31
N THR A 455 -9.45 -59.02 29.82
CA THR A 455 -9.34 -57.65 29.33
C THR A 455 -9.11 -56.64 30.47
N LYS A 456 -7.84 -56.29 30.75
CA LYS A 456 -7.47 -54.98 31.35
C LYS A 456 -6.02 -54.62 31.01
N HIS A 457 -5.71 -54.24 29.76
CA HIS A 457 -4.48 -53.47 29.44
C HIS A 457 -4.34 -52.88 28.01
N VAL A 458 -5.43 -52.65 27.26
CA VAL A 458 -5.29 -52.25 25.84
C VAL A 458 -5.20 -50.72 25.60
N ASP A 459 -5.63 -49.86 26.54
CA ASP A 459 -5.73 -48.42 26.24
C ASP A 459 -4.44 -47.58 26.31
N VAL A 460 -3.34 -48.13 26.81
CA VAL A 460 -2.06 -47.39 26.89
C VAL A 460 -1.15 -47.67 25.67
N LYS A 461 -1.33 -48.79 24.98
CA LYS A 461 -0.48 -49.17 23.83
C LYS A 461 -0.91 -48.49 22.53
N TYR A 462 -2.22 -48.40 22.29
CA TYR A 462 -2.79 -47.77 21.09
C TYR A 462 -2.44 -46.28 20.98
N ASN A 463 -2.44 -45.55 22.10
CA ASN A 463 -2.08 -44.12 22.13
C ASN A 463 -0.57 -43.86 21.93
N ARG A 464 0.31 -44.82 22.27
CA ARG A 464 1.75 -44.72 22.01
C ARG A 464 2.06 -44.99 20.54
N GLU A 465 1.41 -45.97 19.93
CA GLU A 465 1.59 -46.33 18.52
C GLU A 465 1.05 -45.25 17.58
N VAL A 466 -0.09 -44.63 17.90
CA VAL A 466 -0.63 -43.51 17.12
C VAL A 466 0.29 -42.27 17.20
N ARG A 467 0.81 -41.92 18.38
CA ARG A 467 1.79 -40.81 18.52
C ARG A 467 3.13 -41.12 17.85
N ALA A 468 3.59 -42.37 17.90
CA ALA A 468 4.79 -42.80 17.19
C ALA A 468 4.60 -42.72 15.66
N SER A 469 3.42 -43.10 15.14
CA SER A 469 3.10 -43.00 13.71
C SER A 469 3.01 -41.56 13.20
N MET A 470 2.49 -40.62 14.02
CA MET A 470 2.46 -39.20 13.67
C MET A 470 3.87 -38.60 13.66
N LYS A 471 4.70 -38.93 14.65
CA LYS A 471 6.10 -38.51 14.67
C LYS A 471 6.87 -39.10 13.49
N LEU A 472 6.66 -40.38 13.16
CA LEU A 472 7.29 -41.02 12.00
C LEU A 472 6.89 -40.34 10.68
N ARG A 473 5.61 -39.98 10.51
CA ARG A 473 5.13 -39.21 9.34
C ARG A 473 5.71 -37.80 9.29
N GLN A 474 5.94 -37.18 10.44
CA GLN A 474 6.58 -35.86 10.52
C GLN A 474 8.07 -35.94 10.15
N TYR A 475 8.79 -36.95 10.64
CA TYR A 475 10.17 -37.22 10.25
C TYR A 475 10.30 -37.60 8.76
N GLN A 476 9.37 -38.37 8.21
CA GLN A 476 9.32 -38.67 6.78
C GLN A 476 9.08 -37.42 5.91
N ARG A 477 8.28 -36.45 6.38
CA ARG A 477 8.09 -35.17 5.68
C ARG A 477 9.34 -34.30 5.69
N VAL A 478 10.03 -34.24 6.83
CA VAL A 478 11.29 -33.49 6.96
C VAL A 478 12.37 -34.16 6.11
N ALA A 479 12.52 -35.48 6.19
CA ALA A 479 13.46 -36.23 5.35
C ALA A 479 13.19 -36.07 3.84
N GLN A 480 11.92 -36.09 3.42
CA GLN A 480 11.56 -35.87 2.02
C GLN A 480 11.85 -34.44 1.56
N TYR A 481 11.64 -33.45 2.43
CA TYR A 481 12.02 -32.06 2.17
C TYR A 481 13.54 -31.89 2.05
N GLU A 482 14.31 -32.53 2.93
CA GLU A 482 15.78 -32.55 2.86
C GLU A 482 16.29 -33.21 1.57
N ILE A 483 15.70 -34.34 1.15
CA ILE A 483 16.04 -35.05 -0.09
C ILE A 483 15.75 -34.16 -1.31
N ASN A 484 14.61 -33.47 -1.32
CA ASN A 484 14.24 -32.56 -2.40
C ASN A 484 15.15 -31.32 -2.44
N ARG A 485 15.53 -30.78 -1.27
CA ARG A 485 16.50 -29.68 -1.14
C ARG A 485 17.90 -30.09 -1.61
N GLN A 486 18.33 -31.32 -1.32
CA GLN A 486 19.60 -31.90 -1.80
C GLN A 486 19.57 -32.12 -3.32
N ARG A 487 18.47 -32.63 -3.88
CA ARG A 487 18.26 -32.75 -5.34
C ARG A 487 18.30 -31.38 -6.02
N PHE A 488 17.65 -30.38 -5.44
CA PHE A 488 17.68 -29.01 -5.96
C PHE A 488 19.08 -28.41 -5.94
N LYS A 489 19.84 -28.58 -4.85
CA LYS A 489 21.24 -28.16 -4.77
C LYS A 489 22.11 -28.88 -5.80
N LYS A 490 21.86 -30.17 -6.06
CA LYS A 490 22.59 -30.95 -7.07
C LYS A 490 22.30 -30.45 -8.49
N ILE A 491 21.03 -30.21 -8.82
CA ILE A 491 20.60 -29.66 -10.11
C ILE A 491 21.21 -28.26 -10.33
N MET A 492 21.15 -27.38 -9.33
CA MET A 492 21.74 -26.03 -9.43
C MET A 492 23.27 -26.07 -9.55
N LYS A 493 23.94 -27.05 -8.94
CA LYS A 493 25.39 -27.25 -9.07
C LYS A 493 25.77 -27.84 -10.44
N GLU A 494 24.94 -28.70 -11.01
CA GLU A 494 25.08 -29.21 -12.39
C GLU A 494 24.86 -28.08 -13.43
N PHE A 495 23.92 -27.16 -13.19
CA PHE A 495 23.75 -25.95 -14.01
C PHE A 495 24.95 -24.99 -13.92
N SER A 496 25.51 -24.79 -12.72
CA SER A 496 26.71 -23.95 -12.52
C SER A 496 27.96 -24.56 -13.17
N ASN A 497 28.11 -25.89 -13.10
CA ASN A 497 29.21 -26.63 -13.72
C ASN A 497 29.10 -26.70 -15.25
N ASN A 498 27.88 -26.72 -15.81
CA ASN A 498 27.68 -26.61 -17.26
C ASN A 498 27.95 -25.20 -17.79
N SER A 499 27.70 -24.15 -17.00
CA SER A 499 28.06 -22.77 -17.34
C SER A 499 29.58 -22.54 -17.38
N THR A 500 30.33 -23.25 -16.52
CA THR A 500 31.81 -23.22 -16.49
C THR A 500 32.49 -24.19 -17.47
N ARG A 501 31.75 -25.15 -18.05
CA ARG A 501 32.26 -26.02 -19.13
C ARG A 501 32.20 -25.38 -20.51
N ILE A 502 31.36 -24.35 -20.69
CA ILE A 502 31.25 -23.60 -21.95
C ILE A 502 32.39 -22.57 -22.12
N THR A 503 33.16 -22.29 -21.06
CA THR A 503 34.30 -21.36 -21.12
C THR A 503 35.67 -22.00 -21.33
N ASN A 504 35.79 -23.34 -21.39
CA ASN A 504 37.08 -24.03 -21.55
C ASN A 504 36.98 -25.26 -22.47
N SER A 505 36.83 -25.03 -23.78
CA SER A 505 37.29 -25.95 -24.83
C SER A 505 37.41 -25.17 -26.12
N ALA A 506 38.61 -24.65 -26.38
CA ALA A 506 39.00 -24.21 -27.70
C ALA A 506 39.35 -25.47 -28.50
N ASP A 507 38.50 -25.83 -29.46
CA ASP A 507 38.92 -26.62 -30.62
C ASP A 507 38.07 -26.20 -31.82
N THR A 508 38.78 -25.65 -32.78
CA THR A 508 38.36 -25.13 -34.08
C THR A 508 37.80 -26.25 -34.96
N GLU A 509 36.57 -26.09 -35.47
CA GLU A 509 36.21 -26.46 -36.84
C GLU A 509 34.88 -25.82 -37.29
N HIS A 510 35.01 -24.94 -38.30
CA HIS A 510 34.03 -24.34 -39.22
C HIS A 510 32.54 -24.24 -38.79
N LEU A 511 32.16 -23.05 -38.30
CA LEU A 511 30.77 -22.56 -38.28
C LEU A 511 30.54 -21.61 -39.47
N PRO A 512 29.40 -21.70 -40.20
CA PRO A 512 29.05 -20.70 -41.21
C PRO A 512 28.72 -19.35 -40.55
N SER A 513 29.31 -18.30 -41.11
CA SER A 513 29.07 -16.86 -40.91
C SER A 513 27.91 -16.45 -39.99
N ARG A 514 28.29 -15.82 -38.86
CA ARG A 514 27.44 -14.94 -38.04
C ARG A 514 26.68 -13.93 -38.91
N GLN A 515 25.36 -14.05 -38.95
CA GLN A 515 24.49 -12.90 -39.20
C GLN A 515 23.93 -12.41 -37.86
N ASN A 516 24.35 -11.19 -37.50
CA ASN A 516 23.83 -10.25 -36.51
C ASN A 516 22.64 -10.72 -35.64
N PHE A 517 22.92 -11.15 -34.42
CA PHE A 517 21.96 -11.18 -33.31
C PHE A 517 22.26 -10.03 -32.34
N ASP A 518 22.06 -8.80 -32.80
CA ASP A 518 22.02 -7.62 -31.94
C ASP A 518 20.83 -6.77 -32.37
N ASN A 519 19.64 -7.09 -31.84
CA ASN A 519 18.46 -6.22 -31.90
C ASN A 519 17.55 -6.58 -30.70
N GLU A 520 17.99 -6.28 -29.47
CA GLU A 520 17.05 -6.16 -28.36
C GLU A 520 16.06 -5.03 -28.68
N CYS A 521 14.76 -5.32 -28.66
CA CYS A 521 13.73 -4.31 -28.87
C CYS A 521 13.96 -3.18 -27.85
N LYS A 522 14.33 -1.99 -28.33
CA LYS A 522 14.43 -0.80 -27.49
C LYS A 522 13.06 -0.49 -26.86
N VAL A 523 13.13 0.22 -25.73
CA VAL A 523 12.05 0.63 -24.82
C VAL A 523 10.71 0.80 -25.54
N LEU A 524 9.64 0.17 -25.00
CA LEU A 524 8.27 0.36 -25.49
C LEU A 524 8.04 1.85 -25.77
N GLU A 525 7.84 2.22 -27.04
CA GLU A 525 7.34 3.55 -27.40
C GLU A 525 6.11 3.84 -26.54
N LYS A 526 5.84 5.11 -26.21
CA LYS A 526 4.72 5.50 -25.33
C LYS A 526 3.45 4.75 -25.75
N LEU A 527 3.11 3.69 -25.00
CA LEU A 527 1.90 2.94 -25.23
C LEU A 527 0.75 3.85 -24.84
N ASP A 528 -0.06 4.24 -25.82
CA ASP A 528 -1.28 5.00 -25.58
C ASP A 528 -2.13 4.27 -24.53
N GLY A 529 -2.47 4.99 -23.46
CA GLY A 529 -3.28 4.46 -22.36
C GLY A 529 -4.73 4.25 -22.77
N GLN A 530 -5.47 3.53 -21.92
CA GLN A 530 -6.90 3.18 -22.01
C GLN A 530 -7.49 2.88 -23.41
N ILE A 531 -7.93 1.64 -23.59
CA ILE A 531 -8.66 1.18 -24.78
C ILE A 531 -10.16 1.42 -24.54
N PRO A 532 -10.85 2.28 -25.32
CA PRO A 532 -12.29 2.40 -25.23
C PRO A 532 -12.97 1.15 -25.80
N ILE A 533 -13.73 0.45 -24.95
CA ILE A 533 -14.38 -0.81 -25.33
C ILE A 533 -15.84 -0.56 -25.71
N ASN A 534 -16.21 -0.98 -26.92
CA ASN A 534 -17.57 -0.96 -27.43
C ASN A 534 -18.13 -2.39 -27.41
N ASN A 535 -19.10 -2.63 -26.53
CA ASN A 535 -19.69 -3.95 -26.31
C ASN A 535 -20.84 -4.29 -27.27
N VAL A 536 -21.22 -3.38 -28.18
CA VAL A 536 -22.39 -3.54 -29.08
C VAL A 536 -21.96 -4.01 -30.48
N LEU A 537 -20.68 -4.26 -30.69
CA LEU A 537 -20.14 -4.56 -32.01
C LEU A 537 -20.57 -5.94 -32.53
N LEU A 538 -20.98 -6.00 -33.80
CA LEU A 538 -21.29 -7.26 -34.47
C LEU A 538 -20.00 -8.01 -34.83
N CYS A 539 -20.04 -9.35 -34.82
CA CYS A 539 -18.87 -10.16 -35.17
C CYS A 539 -18.36 -9.85 -36.58
N ASP A 540 -19.25 -9.68 -37.56
CA ASP A 540 -18.86 -9.42 -38.95
C ASP A 540 -18.09 -8.10 -39.09
N GLU A 541 -18.51 -7.06 -38.37
CA GLU A 541 -17.81 -5.78 -38.30
C GLU A 541 -16.43 -5.92 -37.64
N ALA A 542 -16.32 -6.75 -36.59
CA ALA A 542 -15.05 -7.05 -35.93
C ALA A 542 -14.06 -7.70 -36.88
N ILE A 543 -14.51 -8.74 -37.60
CA ILE A 543 -13.68 -9.50 -38.54
C ILE A 543 -13.35 -8.65 -39.77
N HIS A 544 -14.29 -7.86 -40.29
CA HIS A 544 -14.03 -6.95 -41.40
C HIS A 544 -12.96 -5.90 -41.05
N PHE A 545 -13.04 -5.31 -39.85
CA PHE A 545 -12.01 -4.41 -39.33
C PHE A 545 -10.63 -5.10 -39.27
N LEU A 546 -10.56 -6.30 -38.71
CA LEU A 546 -9.30 -7.06 -38.65
C LEU A 546 -8.74 -7.37 -40.04
N LYS A 547 -9.59 -7.76 -41.00
CA LYS A 547 -9.16 -8.03 -42.39
C LYS A 547 -8.64 -6.77 -43.08
N THR A 548 -9.22 -5.61 -42.78
CA THR A 548 -8.87 -4.35 -43.43
C THR A 548 -7.59 -3.75 -42.86
N PHE A 549 -7.45 -3.71 -41.53
CA PHE A 549 -6.35 -3.02 -40.85
C PHE A 549 -5.22 -3.94 -40.35
N HIS A 550 -5.46 -5.25 -40.29
CA HIS A 550 -4.53 -6.24 -39.75
C HIS A 550 -4.40 -7.46 -40.70
N SER A 551 -4.31 -7.20 -42.00
CA SER A 551 -4.12 -8.22 -43.04
C SER A 551 -2.76 -8.93 -42.96
N ASP A 552 -1.80 -8.32 -42.27
CA ASP A 552 -0.45 -8.82 -41.99
C ASP A 552 -0.40 -9.96 -40.97
N VAL A 553 -1.51 -10.28 -40.29
CA VAL A 553 -1.61 -11.49 -39.47
C VAL A 553 -1.68 -12.71 -40.38
N GLU A 554 -0.77 -13.66 -40.17
CA GLU A 554 -0.68 -14.92 -40.92
C GLU A 554 -1.77 -15.91 -40.50
N ASP A 555 -2.07 -16.85 -41.40
CA ASP A 555 -3.03 -17.91 -41.15
C ASP A 555 -2.67 -18.74 -39.91
N GLY A 556 -3.70 -19.11 -39.15
CA GLY A 556 -3.56 -19.70 -37.83
C GLY A 556 -3.39 -18.65 -36.72
N GLY A 557 -3.58 -17.37 -37.01
CA GLY A 557 -3.55 -16.29 -36.02
C GLY A 557 -2.16 -15.97 -35.51
N HIS A 558 -1.17 -16.00 -36.40
CA HIS A 558 0.22 -15.76 -36.08
C HIS A 558 0.66 -14.39 -36.53
N TRP A 559 1.41 -13.71 -35.69
CA TRP A 559 2.03 -12.46 -36.07
C TRP A 559 3.38 -12.31 -35.38
N ARG A 560 4.33 -11.74 -36.11
CA ARG A 560 5.67 -11.39 -35.64
C ARG A 560 6.07 -10.06 -36.25
N SER A 561 6.73 -9.21 -35.45
CA SER A 561 7.25 -7.92 -35.92
C SER A 561 8.54 -8.11 -36.74
N ASN A 562 8.65 -7.38 -37.86
CA ASN A 562 9.80 -7.44 -38.78
C ASN A 562 11.08 -6.81 -38.22
N ASN A 563 10.94 -5.84 -37.30
CA ASN A 563 12.07 -5.04 -36.81
C ASN A 563 12.70 -5.63 -35.54
N CYS A 564 11.87 -6.27 -34.69
CA CYS A 564 12.28 -6.99 -33.50
C CYS A 564 11.07 -7.72 -32.91
N SER A 565 11.27 -8.94 -32.39
CA SER A 565 10.25 -9.75 -31.72
C SER A 565 10.66 -9.99 -30.27
N ARG A 566 9.80 -9.62 -29.31
CA ARG A 566 9.93 -10.05 -27.91
C ARG A 566 9.13 -11.34 -27.72
N HIS A 567 9.75 -12.36 -27.11
CA HIS A 567 9.15 -13.58 -26.53
C HIS A 567 7.97 -14.20 -27.31
N ALA A 568 8.14 -15.41 -27.84
CA ALA A 568 7.04 -16.12 -28.49
C ALA A 568 5.98 -16.52 -27.45
N LEU A 569 4.77 -15.99 -27.66
CA LEU A 569 3.60 -16.12 -26.80
C LEU A 569 2.51 -16.96 -27.49
N ILE A 570 1.91 -17.89 -26.75
CA ILE A 570 0.67 -18.55 -27.15
C ILE A 570 -0.47 -18.12 -26.24
N ILE A 571 -1.60 -17.77 -26.85
CA ILE A 571 -2.83 -17.45 -26.15
C ILE A 571 -3.80 -18.61 -26.35
N ILE A 572 -4.18 -19.26 -25.25
CA ILE A 572 -5.14 -20.37 -25.23
C ILE A 572 -6.48 -19.84 -24.72
N ILE A 573 -7.49 -19.90 -25.57
CA ILE A 573 -8.84 -19.46 -25.28
C ILE A 573 -9.72 -20.70 -25.15
N PRO A 574 -10.18 -21.08 -23.94
CA PRO A 574 -11.18 -22.12 -23.77
C PRO A 574 -12.52 -21.63 -24.35
N TYR A 575 -13.16 -22.45 -25.17
CA TYR A 575 -14.27 -22.00 -25.99
C TYR A 575 -15.41 -23.02 -26.07
N ARG A 576 -16.64 -22.49 -26.13
CA ARG A 576 -17.88 -23.20 -26.50
C ARG A 576 -18.97 -22.17 -26.79
N ASP A 577 -19.59 -22.24 -27.97
CA ASP A 577 -20.79 -21.48 -28.35
C ASP A 577 -20.75 -19.96 -28.06
N ARG A 578 -19.60 -19.30 -28.28
CA ARG A 578 -19.39 -17.88 -27.93
C ARG A 578 -18.80 -17.05 -29.07
N GLN A 579 -19.29 -17.27 -30.30
CA GLN A 579 -18.66 -16.71 -31.50
C GLN A 579 -18.58 -15.19 -31.46
N GLN A 580 -19.67 -14.52 -31.05
CA GLN A 580 -19.71 -13.07 -30.92
C GLN A 580 -18.63 -12.54 -29.96
N HIS A 581 -18.46 -13.18 -28.81
CA HIS A 581 -17.44 -12.79 -27.82
C HIS A 581 -16.04 -12.97 -28.37
N LEU A 582 -15.78 -14.09 -29.06
CA LEU A 582 -14.49 -14.35 -29.69
C LEU A 582 -14.15 -13.26 -30.72
N CYS A 583 -15.09 -12.86 -31.57
CA CYS A 583 -14.84 -11.82 -32.58
C CYS A 583 -14.51 -10.46 -31.92
N ILE A 584 -15.24 -10.09 -30.86
CA ILE A 584 -14.97 -8.88 -30.09
C ILE A 584 -13.59 -8.96 -29.42
N LEU A 585 -13.24 -10.10 -28.81
CA LEU A 585 -11.93 -10.30 -28.20
C LEU A 585 -10.79 -10.17 -29.20
N LEU A 586 -10.88 -10.83 -30.36
CA LEU A 586 -9.86 -10.76 -31.41
C LEU A 586 -9.65 -9.32 -31.89
N ARG A 587 -10.72 -8.53 -32.02
CA ARG A 587 -10.65 -7.12 -32.43
C ARG A 587 -9.79 -6.29 -31.49
N TYR A 588 -9.81 -6.56 -30.19
CA TYR A 588 -9.07 -5.77 -29.21
C TYR A 588 -7.69 -6.34 -28.90
N ILE A 589 -7.56 -7.67 -28.79
CA ILE A 589 -6.31 -8.30 -28.36
C ILE A 589 -5.24 -8.27 -29.47
N ILE A 590 -5.61 -8.44 -30.74
CA ILE A 590 -4.66 -8.45 -31.86
C ILE A 590 -3.94 -7.10 -31.98
N PRO A 591 -4.63 -5.94 -32.10
CA PRO A 591 -3.95 -4.66 -32.18
C PRO A 591 -3.12 -4.35 -30.93
N MET A 592 -3.60 -4.72 -29.75
CA MET A 592 -2.89 -4.52 -28.48
C MET A 592 -1.57 -5.29 -28.44
N LEU A 593 -1.57 -6.58 -28.77
CA LEU A 593 -0.35 -7.41 -28.79
C LEU A 593 0.65 -6.93 -29.85
N LYS A 594 0.16 -6.46 -31.00
CA LYS A 594 1.00 -5.84 -32.03
C LYS A 594 1.70 -4.59 -31.51
N ARG A 595 0.98 -3.70 -30.82
CA ARG A 595 1.55 -2.49 -30.17
C ARG A 595 2.58 -2.84 -29.09
N GLN A 596 2.43 -3.97 -28.42
CA GLN A 596 3.40 -4.48 -27.45
C GLN A 596 4.65 -5.13 -28.12
N HIS A 597 4.69 -5.24 -29.45
CA HIS A 597 5.74 -5.91 -30.24
C HIS A 597 5.99 -7.37 -29.84
N ILE A 598 4.91 -8.11 -29.59
CA ILE A 598 4.96 -9.51 -29.15
C ILE A 598 4.72 -10.41 -30.34
N GLU A 599 5.55 -11.44 -30.51
CA GLU A 599 5.21 -12.54 -31.40
C GLU A 599 4.18 -13.43 -30.73
N PHE A 600 2.99 -13.49 -31.30
CA PHE A 600 1.87 -14.20 -30.70
C PHE A 600 1.22 -15.19 -31.66
N ARG A 601 0.59 -16.21 -31.07
CA ARG A 601 -0.33 -17.10 -31.75
C ARG A 601 -1.59 -17.33 -30.92
N ILE A 602 -2.75 -17.20 -31.55
CA ILE A 602 -4.05 -17.39 -30.88
C ILE A 602 -4.59 -18.80 -31.18
N ILE A 603 -4.88 -19.54 -30.11
CA ILE A 603 -5.47 -20.88 -30.16
C ILE A 603 -6.83 -20.84 -29.47
N VAL A 604 -7.86 -21.20 -30.22
CA VAL A 604 -9.22 -21.39 -29.72
C VAL A 604 -9.41 -22.88 -29.52
N ALA A 605 -9.52 -23.30 -28.27
CA ALA A 605 -9.75 -24.69 -27.89
C ALA A 605 -11.23 -24.88 -27.60
N GLU A 606 -11.94 -25.55 -28.50
CA GLU A 606 -13.37 -25.81 -28.38
C GLU A 606 -13.62 -27.20 -27.82
N GLN A 607 -14.46 -27.31 -26.79
CA GLN A 607 -14.84 -28.62 -26.24
C GLN A 607 -15.97 -29.24 -27.07
N ALA A 608 -15.68 -30.38 -27.71
CA ALA A 608 -16.63 -31.14 -28.50
C ALA A 608 -17.82 -31.67 -27.67
N GLY A 609 -18.99 -31.70 -28.31
CA GLY A 609 -20.24 -32.21 -27.75
C GLY A 609 -20.90 -31.31 -26.69
N ASN A 610 -22.07 -31.74 -26.22
CA ASN A 610 -22.94 -30.96 -25.33
C ASN A 610 -22.81 -31.35 -23.84
N GLY A 611 -21.77 -32.09 -23.47
CA GLY A 611 -21.51 -32.50 -22.09
C GLY A 611 -21.10 -31.32 -21.19
N THR A 612 -21.00 -31.55 -19.89
CA THR A 612 -20.52 -30.55 -18.92
C THR A 612 -19.16 -29.96 -19.36
N PHE A 613 -19.04 -28.64 -19.32
CA PHE A 613 -17.80 -27.97 -19.71
C PHE A 613 -16.69 -28.25 -18.69
N ASN A 614 -15.48 -28.55 -19.17
CA ASN A 614 -14.29 -28.81 -18.36
C ASN A 614 -13.16 -27.91 -18.85
N LYS A 615 -13.07 -26.72 -18.26
CA LYS A 615 -12.11 -25.67 -18.64
C LYS A 615 -10.67 -26.13 -18.43
N GLY A 616 -10.35 -26.70 -17.26
CA GLY A 616 -8.99 -27.11 -16.91
C GLY A 616 -8.43 -28.19 -17.84
N LYS A 617 -9.23 -29.24 -18.10
CA LYS A 617 -8.84 -30.32 -19.01
C LYS A 617 -8.70 -29.85 -20.46
N LEU A 618 -9.57 -28.94 -20.90
CA LEU A 618 -9.50 -28.33 -22.23
C LEU A 618 -8.23 -27.48 -22.41
N MET A 619 -7.88 -26.68 -21.40
CA MET A 619 -6.63 -25.90 -21.40
C MET A 619 -5.39 -26.78 -21.41
N ASN A 620 -5.37 -27.87 -20.63
CA ASN A 620 -4.28 -28.84 -20.63
C ASN A 620 -4.11 -29.48 -22.02
N ALA A 621 -5.20 -29.94 -22.63
CA ALA A 621 -5.17 -30.54 -23.96
C ALA A 621 -4.66 -29.53 -25.01
N ALA A 622 -5.16 -28.29 -24.97
CA ALA A 622 -4.72 -27.23 -25.86
C ALA A 622 -3.23 -26.90 -25.69
N PHE A 623 -2.71 -26.89 -24.46
CA PHE A 623 -1.30 -26.67 -24.17
C PHE A 623 -0.40 -27.78 -24.74
N ILE A 624 -0.84 -29.04 -24.62
CA ILE A 624 -0.10 -30.18 -25.16
C ILE A 624 -0.10 -30.11 -26.70
N GLU A 625 -1.23 -29.83 -27.33
CA GLU A 625 -1.32 -29.69 -28.78
C GLU A 625 -0.53 -28.48 -29.30
N SER A 626 -0.58 -27.35 -28.61
CA SER A 626 0.19 -26.17 -28.99
C SER A 626 1.69 -26.41 -28.92
N THR A 627 2.16 -27.18 -27.92
CA THR A 627 3.57 -27.57 -27.78
C THR A 627 4.04 -28.47 -28.92
N LYS A 628 3.16 -29.30 -29.50
CA LYS A 628 3.49 -30.14 -30.67
C LYS A 628 3.60 -29.31 -31.95
N LEU A 629 2.78 -28.27 -32.07
CA LEU A 629 2.63 -27.49 -33.29
C LEU A 629 3.62 -26.33 -33.38
N PHE A 630 4.00 -25.73 -32.25
CA PHE A 630 4.70 -24.45 -32.21
C PHE A 630 5.75 -24.39 -31.09
N SER A 631 6.80 -23.61 -31.31
CA SER A 631 7.81 -23.29 -30.28
C SER A 631 7.50 -21.94 -29.64
N TYR A 632 7.34 -21.92 -28.32
CA TYR A 632 7.02 -20.72 -27.54
C TYR A 632 7.53 -20.85 -26.11
N GLN A 633 7.75 -19.71 -25.44
CA GLN A 633 8.23 -19.67 -24.06
C GLN A 633 7.13 -19.30 -23.06
N CYS A 634 6.09 -18.59 -23.52
CA CYS A 634 5.03 -18.06 -22.68
C CYS A 634 3.66 -18.56 -23.14
N VAL A 635 2.82 -18.96 -22.20
CA VAL A 635 1.42 -19.29 -22.43
C VAL A 635 0.52 -18.38 -21.60
N VAL A 636 -0.51 -17.83 -22.23
CA VAL A 636 -1.56 -17.04 -21.58
C VAL A 636 -2.87 -17.80 -21.74
N PHE A 637 -3.45 -18.19 -20.61
CA PHE A 637 -4.80 -18.75 -20.56
C PHE A 637 -5.78 -17.59 -20.42
N HIS A 638 -6.72 -17.49 -21.35
CA HIS A 638 -7.51 -16.28 -21.51
C HIS A 638 -8.98 -16.59 -21.73
N ASP A 639 -9.85 -16.22 -20.79
CA ASP A 639 -11.29 -16.36 -20.94
C ASP A 639 -11.81 -15.51 -22.11
N VAL A 640 -12.71 -16.06 -22.93
CA VAL A 640 -13.17 -15.43 -24.18
C VAL A 640 -13.97 -14.13 -23.98
N ASP A 641 -14.46 -13.89 -22.77
CA ASP A 641 -15.32 -12.77 -22.41
C ASP A 641 -14.60 -11.63 -21.68
N LEU A 642 -13.29 -11.71 -21.45
CA LEU A 642 -12.55 -10.67 -20.75
C LEU A 642 -11.74 -9.81 -21.72
N ILE A 643 -12.10 -8.54 -21.88
CA ILE A 643 -11.40 -7.62 -22.78
C ILE A 643 -10.48 -6.70 -21.96
N PRO A 644 -9.16 -6.62 -22.23
CA PRO A 644 -8.27 -5.69 -21.53
C PRO A 644 -8.63 -4.24 -21.85
N GLU A 645 -8.65 -3.38 -20.82
CA GLU A 645 -8.96 -1.95 -20.95
C GLU A 645 -7.71 -1.08 -21.11
N ASP A 646 -6.50 -1.61 -21.03
CA ASP A 646 -5.27 -0.81 -21.08
C ASP A 646 -4.14 -1.54 -21.82
N VAL A 647 -3.54 -0.89 -22.82
CA VAL A 647 -2.43 -1.45 -23.62
C VAL A 647 -1.17 -1.64 -22.76
N ARG A 648 -1.04 -0.92 -21.64
CA ARG A 648 0.10 -1.05 -20.71
C ARG A 648 0.02 -2.33 -19.87
N ASN A 649 -1.06 -3.11 -19.95
CA ASN A 649 -1.13 -4.43 -19.36
C ASN A 649 -0.32 -5.42 -20.22
N ILE A 650 0.94 -5.63 -19.87
CA ILE A 650 1.93 -6.37 -20.67
C ILE A 650 1.70 -7.89 -20.57
N TYR A 651 1.45 -8.56 -21.70
CA TYR A 651 1.08 -10.00 -21.77
C TYR A 651 2.23 -11.03 -21.66
N PRO A 652 3.49 -10.73 -22.02
CA PRO A 652 4.61 -11.67 -21.89
C PRO A 652 4.86 -12.10 -20.46
N CYS A 653 5.33 -13.33 -20.29
CA CYS A 653 5.48 -13.98 -18.99
C CYS A 653 6.77 -13.53 -18.28
N PRO A 654 6.70 -12.90 -17.09
CA PRO A 654 7.88 -12.63 -16.26
C PRO A 654 8.37 -13.93 -15.59
N TRP A 655 9.35 -13.84 -14.69
CA TRP A 655 9.95 -15.01 -14.02
C TRP A 655 9.01 -15.73 -13.04
N GLN A 656 7.84 -15.19 -12.76
CA GLN A 656 6.78 -15.78 -11.93
C GLN A 656 5.43 -15.78 -12.68
N PRO A 657 4.51 -16.70 -12.36
CA PRO A 657 3.14 -16.68 -12.89
C PRO A 657 2.45 -15.35 -12.63
N THR A 658 1.78 -14.78 -13.63
CA THR A 658 1.20 -13.44 -13.55
C THR A 658 -0.30 -13.48 -13.82
N HIS A 659 -1.09 -13.04 -12.85
CA HIS A 659 -2.53 -12.87 -13.01
C HIS A 659 -2.79 -11.50 -13.63
N LEU A 660 -3.24 -11.49 -14.88
CA LEU A 660 -3.40 -10.26 -15.67
C LEU A 660 -4.75 -9.58 -15.40
N SER A 661 -5.83 -10.34 -15.16
CA SER A 661 -7.18 -9.81 -14.96
C SER A 661 -7.50 -9.52 -13.49
N VAL A 662 -6.78 -8.56 -12.91
CA VAL A 662 -6.88 -8.20 -11.48
C VAL A 662 -8.15 -7.41 -11.16
N ALA A 663 -8.55 -6.49 -12.05
CA ALA A 663 -9.65 -5.56 -11.84
C ALA A 663 -10.71 -5.70 -12.93
N ILE A 664 -11.72 -6.54 -12.70
CA ILE A 664 -12.82 -6.79 -13.64
C ILE A 664 -14.02 -5.88 -13.33
N ASP A 665 -14.67 -5.31 -14.34
CA ASP A 665 -15.80 -4.40 -14.18
C ASP A 665 -17.01 -5.04 -13.45
N GLU A 666 -17.38 -6.28 -13.76
CA GLU A 666 -18.42 -7.04 -13.03
C GLU A 666 -18.09 -7.24 -11.54
N MET A 667 -16.82 -7.12 -11.17
CA MET A 667 -16.31 -7.22 -9.79
C MET A 667 -16.01 -5.83 -9.20
N ASN A 668 -16.62 -4.77 -9.73
CA ASN A 668 -16.40 -3.37 -9.36
C ASN A 668 -14.92 -2.95 -9.45
N TYR A 669 -14.20 -3.51 -10.41
CA TYR A 669 -12.76 -3.36 -10.56
C TYR A 669 -11.98 -3.72 -9.30
N ARG A 670 -12.47 -4.62 -8.44
CA ARG A 670 -11.79 -5.06 -7.21
C ARG A 670 -11.45 -6.54 -7.30
N LEU A 671 -10.23 -6.89 -6.88
CA LEU A 671 -9.83 -8.27 -6.68
C LEU A 671 -10.64 -8.86 -5.52
N GLN A 672 -11.38 -9.94 -5.78
CA GLN A 672 -12.33 -10.50 -4.80
C GLN A 672 -11.64 -11.21 -3.64
N TYR A 673 -10.52 -11.90 -3.92
CA TYR A 673 -9.71 -12.60 -2.91
C TYR A 673 -8.30 -12.86 -3.45
N GLU A 674 -7.34 -13.05 -2.55
CA GLU A 674 -5.91 -13.15 -2.89
C GLU A 674 -5.54 -14.35 -3.76
N MET A 675 -6.24 -15.48 -3.59
CA MET A 675 -5.98 -16.71 -4.36
C MET A 675 -6.64 -16.71 -5.75
N LEU A 676 -7.35 -15.65 -6.14
CA LEU A 676 -7.98 -15.60 -7.46
C LEU A 676 -6.91 -15.47 -8.55
N VAL A 677 -6.88 -16.45 -9.45
CA VAL A 677 -6.09 -16.43 -10.71
C VAL A 677 -6.94 -16.68 -11.95
N GLY A 678 -8.27 -16.69 -11.78
CA GLY A 678 -9.22 -16.87 -12.87
C GLY A 678 -9.28 -15.67 -13.81
N GLY A 679 -9.85 -15.90 -14.99
CA GLY A 679 -9.92 -14.92 -16.07
C GLY A 679 -8.73 -15.02 -17.02
N VAL A 680 -7.66 -14.27 -16.73
CA VAL A 680 -6.45 -14.23 -17.58
C VAL A 680 -5.19 -14.48 -16.75
N LEU A 681 -4.49 -15.57 -17.05
CA LEU A 681 -3.29 -16.02 -16.34
C LEU A 681 -2.15 -16.28 -17.33
N ALA A 682 -1.01 -15.62 -17.13
CA ALA A 682 0.21 -15.79 -17.90
C ALA A 682 1.21 -16.66 -17.13
N MET A 683 1.74 -17.71 -17.78
CA MET A 683 2.74 -18.61 -17.22
C MET A 683 3.79 -18.96 -18.25
N ARG A 684 5.05 -19.05 -17.83
CA ARG A 684 6.07 -19.67 -18.68
C ARG A 684 5.75 -21.14 -18.89
N LYS A 685 6.17 -21.68 -20.03
CA LYS A 685 5.99 -23.09 -20.36
C LYS A 685 6.49 -24.00 -19.24
N GLU A 686 7.69 -23.72 -18.72
CA GLU A 686 8.31 -24.55 -17.67
C GLU A 686 7.55 -24.44 -16.34
N GLN A 687 6.97 -23.27 -16.02
CA GLN A 687 6.16 -23.08 -14.81
C GLN A 687 4.87 -23.91 -14.89
N PHE A 688 4.21 -23.91 -16.06
CA PHE A 688 2.98 -24.66 -16.26
C PHE A 688 3.22 -26.18 -16.20
N GLU A 689 4.34 -26.65 -16.76
CA GLU A 689 4.77 -28.05 -16.62
C GLU A 689 5.11 -28.40 -15.17
N THR A 690 5.79 -27.51 -14.43
CA THR A 690 6.16 -27.71 -13.02
C THR A 690 4.94 -27.89 -12.11
N VAL A 691 3.86 -27.15 -12.36
CA VAL A 691 2.62 -27.29 -11.59
C VAL A 691 1.73 -28.46 -12.05
N ASN A 692 2.20 -29.25 -13.03
CA ASN A 692 1.44 -30.30 -13.71
C ASN A 692 0.14 -29.76 -14.35
N GLY A 693 0.13 -28.53 -14.83
CA GLY A 693 -1.04 -27.85 -15.41
C GLY A 693 -2.29 -27.79 -14.50
N PHE A 694 -3.46 -27.61 -15.12
CA PHE A 694 -4.75 -27.53 -14.43
C PHE A 694 -5.23 -28.91 -13.98
N SER A 695 -6.12 -28.95 -12.99
CA SER A 695 -6.85 -30.17 -12.61
C SER A 695 -7.81 -30.61 -13.72
N ASN A 696 -7.85 -31.91 -14.03
CA ASN A 696 -8.78 -32.48 -15.00
C ASN A 696 -10.15 -32.83 -14.40
N GLU A 697 -10.28 -32.75 -13.07
CA GLU A 697 -11.45 -33.22 -12.31
C GLU A 697 -12.56 -32.17 -12.14
N PHE A 698 -12.34 -30.92 -12.54
CA PHE A 698 -13.35 -29.86 -12.42
C PHE A 698 -14.31 -29.88 -13.62
N TRP A 699 -15.46 -30.54 -13.42
CA TRP A 699 -16.57 -30.53 -14.36
C TRP A 699 -17.64 -29.50 -13.93
N GLY A 700 -17.87 -28.51 -14.78
CA GLY A 700 -18.80 -27.40 -14.54
C GLY A 700 -18.06 -26.14 -14.11
N TRP A 701 -18.84 -25.10 -13.78
CA TRP A 701 -18.27 -23.80 -13.44
C TRP A 701 -17.74 -23.77 -11.99
N GLY A 702 -16.46 -23.40 -11.83
CA GLY A 702 -15.86 -22.95 -10.58
C GLY A 702 -14.93 -23.94 -9.87
N GLY A 703 -13.83 -23.40 -9.33
CA GLY A 703 -12.85 -24.09 -8.46
C GLY A 703 -11.59 -24.56 -9.16
N GLU A 704 -11.56 -24.62 -10.48
CA GLU A 704 -10.39 -24.97 -11.28
C GLU A 704 -9.28 -23.92 -11.19
N ASP A 705 -9.68 -22.63 -11.21
CA ASP A 705 -8.75 -21.52 -11.08
C ASP A 705 -8.17 -21.45 -9.65
N ASP A 706 -9.00 -21.72 -8.64
CA ASP A 706 -8.57 -21.82 -7.23
C ASP A 706 -7.56 -22.96 -7.04
N ASP A 707 -7.83 -24.14 -7.62
CA ASP A 707 -6.93 -25.29 -7.60
C ASP A 707 -5.58 -24.94 -8.25
N MET A 708 -5.57 -24.23 -9.38
CA MET A 708 -4.36 -23.72 -10.03
C MET A 708 -3.56 -22.79 -9.11
N ALA A 709 -4.22 -21.85 -8.42
CA ALA A 709 -3.55 -20.97 -7.47
C ALA A 709 -2.87 -21.75 -6.32
N TYR A 710 -3.53 -22.79 -5.81
CA TYR A 710 -2.92 -23.69 -4.83
C TYR A 710 -1.72 -24.44 -5.40
N ARG A 711 -1.79 -24.94 -6.65
CA ARG A 711 -0.67 -25.62 -7.31
C ARG A 711 0.55 -24.72 -7.48
N ILE A 712 0.34 -23.47 -7.91
CA ILE A 712 1.38 -22.45 -8.03
C ILE A 712 2.09 -22.27 -6.67
N LYS A 713 1.32 -22.12 -5.59
CA LYS A 713 1.85 -21.96 -4.23
C LYS A 713 2.61 -23.21 -3.75
N LEU A 714 2.09 -24.41 -4.03
CA LEU A 714 2.73 -25.69 -3.67
C LEU A 714 4.04 -25.93 -4.41
N ALA A 715 4.15 -25.45 -5.66
CA ALA A 715 5.37 -25.48 -6.44
C ALA A 715 6.42 -24.45 -5.98
N GLY A 716 6.11 -23.64 -4.96
CA GLY A 716 7.00 -22.59 -4.46
C GLY A 716 7.05 -21.33 -5.33
N LEU A 717 6.09 -21.17 -6.24
CA LEU A 717 5.95 -19.99 -7.09
C LEU A 717 5.03 -18.95 -6.42
N ARG A 718 5.16 -17.68 -6.83
CA ARG A 718 4.35 -16.56 -6.34
C ARG A 718 3.55 -15.96 -7.49
N ILE A 719 2.30 -15.57 -7.22
CA ILE A 719 1.45 -14.91 -8.22
C ILE A 719 1.83 -13.43 -8.25
N LEU A 720 2.30 -12.94 -9.40
CA LEU A 720 2.49 -11.52 -9.67
C LEU A 720 1.21 -10.91 -10.25
N ARG A 721 1.02 -9.61 -10.00
CA ARG A 721 -0.12 -8.85 -10.47
C ARG A 721 0.34 -7.47 -10.94
N PRO A 722 -0.05 -7.01 -12.15
CA PRO A 722 0.19 -5.64 -12.54
C PRO A 722 -0.64 -4.67 -11.68
N PRO A 723 -0.29 -3.37 -11.66
CA PRO A 723 -1.04 -2.36 -10.95
C PRO A 723 -2.53 -2.35 -11.34
N LYS A 724 -3.41 -2.22 -10.35
CA LYS A 724 -4.87 -2.30 -10.49
C LYS A 724 -5.45 -1.33 -11.53
N ASN A 725 -4.86 -0.15 -11.67
CA ASN A 725 -5.26 0.87 -12.64
C ASN A 725 -4.96 0.47 -14.09
N ILE A 726 -3.99 -0.41 -14.31
CA ILE A 726 -3.57 -0.92 -15.64
C ILE A 726 -4.23 -2.27 -15.92
N ALA A 727 -4.30 -3.16 -14.92
CA ALA A 727 -4.87 -4.51 -15.03
C ALA A 727 -6.42 -4.54 -15.04
N ARG A 728 -7.04 -3.58 -15.74
CA ARG A 728 -8.49 -3.45 -15.86
C ARG A 728 -9.02 -4.27 -17.02
N TYR A 729 -10.15 -4.93 -16.81
CA TYR A 729 -10.83 -5.74 -17.81
C TYR A 729 -12.32 -5.49 -17.81
N LYS A 730 -12.88 -5.51 -19.02
CA LYS A 730 -14.32 -5.49 -19.27
C LYS A 730 -14.82 -6.90 -19.52
N MET A 731 -15.78 -7.37 -18.72
CA MET A 731 -16.45 -8.65 -18.95
C MET A 731 -17.64 -8.47 -19.91
N LEU A 732 -17.64 -9.26 -20.99
CA LEU A 732 -18.76 -9.37 -21.91
C LEU A 732 -19.89 -10.15 -21.26
N ARG A 733 -21.04 -9.49 -21.11
CA ARG A 733 -22.20 -10.04 -20.41
C ARG A 733 -22.73 -11.29 -21.12
N HIS A 734 -22.97 -12.33 -20.35
CA HIS A 734 -23.56 -13.58 -20.83
C HIS A 734 -24.34 -14.28 -19.73
N LYS A 735 -25.14 -15.28 -20.10
CA LYS A 735 -25.85 -16.12 -19.13
C LYS A 735 -24.84 -16.96 -18.34
N LYS A 736 -24.75 -16.72 -17.03
CA LYS A 736 -23.86 -17.47 -16.13
C LYS A 736 -24.26 -18.96 -16.14
N GLN A 737 -23.26 -19.83 -16.24
CA GLN A 737 -23.48 -21.28 -16.17
C GLN A 737 -23.79 -21.73 -14.74
N ILE A 738 -24.43 -22.89 -14.62
CA ILE A 738 -24.75 -23.48 -13.31
C ILE A 738 -23.42 -23.91 -12.65
N PRO A 739 -23.13 -23.46 -11.42
CA PRO A 739 -21.95 -23.87 -10.69
C PRO A 739 -21.91 -25.38 -10.48
N ALA A 740 -20.69 -25.94 -10.44
CA ALA A 740 -20.51 -27.31 -9.97
C ALA A 740 -21.06 -27.46 -8.53
N LYS A 741 -21.51 -28.66 -8.16
CA LYS A 741 -22.02 -28.95 -6.81
C LYS A 741 -20.97 -28.54 -5.77
N TRP A 742 -21.38 -27.71 -4.80
CA TRP A 742 -20.48 -27.14 -3.78
C TRP A 742 -19.62 -28.21 -3.07
N ASN A 743 -20.25 -29.31 -2.64
CA ASN A 743 -19.57 -30.39 -1.92
C ASN A 743 -18.47 -31.04 -2.77
N SER A 744 -18.71 -31.24 -4.07
CA SER A 744 -17.71 -31.79 -4.99
C SER A 744 -16.52 -30.84 -5.13
N ARG A 745 -16.78 -29.54 -5.30
CA ARG A 745 -15.74 -28.51 -5.45
C ARG A 745 -14.85 -28.41 -4.20
N ILE A 746 -15.45 -28.33 -3.01
CA ILE A 746 -14.68 -28.25 -1.76
C ILE A 746 -13.91 -29.53 -1.48
N LYS A 747 -14.46 -30.71 -1.83
CA LYS A 747 -13.74 -31.98 -1.72
C LYS A 747 -12.52 -32.02 -2.63
N LEU A 748 -12.62 -31.50 -3.86
CA LEU A 748 -11.48 -31.39 -4.76
C LEU A 748 -10.44 -30.40 -4.22
N LEU A 749 -10.85 -29.19 -3.84
CA LEU A 749 -9.95 -28.15 -3.33
C LEU A 749 -9.21 -28.57 -2.05
N SER A 750 -9.88 -29.23 -1.10
CA SER A 750 -9.21 -29.75 0.11
C SER A 750 -8.18 -30.84 -0.19
N GLY A 751 -8.29 -31.49 -1.37
CA GLY A 751 -7.40 -32.56 -1.82
C GLY A 751 -6.21 -32.12 -2.69
N VAL A 752 -6.03 -30.83 -3.00
CA VAL A 752 -5.02 -30.37 -3.99
C VAL A 752 -3.62 -30.89 -3.66
N ASN A 753 -3.18 -30.77 -2.41
CA ASN A 753 -1.82 -31.17 -1.96
C ASN A 753 -1.49 -32.63 -2.28
N LYS A 754 -2.49 -33.52 -2.36
CA LYS A 754 -2.30 -34.93 -2.67
C LYS A 754 -2.48 -35.22 -4.16
N ARG A 755 -3.42 -34.51 -4.81
CA ARG A 755 -3.82 -34.79 -6.19
C ARG A 755 -2.91 -34.16 -7.23
N PHE A 756 -2.33 -32.97 -7.00
CA PHE A 756 -1.75 -32.19 -8.10
C PHE A 756 -0.61 -32.90 -8.84
N LEU A 757 0.12 -33.81 -8.19
CA LEU A 757 1.15 -34.64 -8.83
C LEU A 757 0.58 -35.81 -9.67
N LEU A 758 -0.65 -36.23 -9.38
CA LEU A 758 -1.32 -37.38 -10.02
C LEU A 758 -2.36 -36.95 -11.06
N ASP A 759 -2.92 -35.75 -10.92
CA ASP A 759 -4.00 -35.20 -11.72
C ASP A 759 -3.57 -33.87 -12.35
N GLY A 760 -3.42 -33.86 -13.67
CA GLY A 760 -3.05 -32.69 -14.44
C GLY A 760 -2.58 -33.02 -15.86
N LEU A 761 -1.48 -32.42 -16.31
CA LEU A 761 -0.93 -32.66 -17.66
C LEU A 761 -0.59 -34.13 -17.91
N ASN A 762 -0.02 -34.80 -16.90
CA ASN A 762 0.43 -36.19 -17.00
C ASN A 762 -0.69 -37.22 -17.26
N ASN A 763 -1.93 -36.93 -16.89
CA ASN A 763 -3.06 -37.85 -17.04
C ASN A 763 -4.24 -37.24 -17.82
N ALA A 764 -4.00 -36.17 -18.59
CA ALA A 764 -5.02 -35.54 -19.42
C ALA A 764 -5.41 -36.43 -20.62
N ASN A 765 -6.48 -37.21 -20.47
CA ASN A 765 -7.01 -38.06 -21.54
C ASN A 765 -8.00 -37.29 -22.44
N TYR A 766 -7.65 -37.07 -23.71
CA TYR A 766 -8.48 -36.35 -24.69
C TYR A 766 -8.21 -36.88 -26.12
N SER A 767 -9.06 -36.52 -27.06
CA SER A 767 -8.82 -36.72 -28.49
C SER A 767 -9.11 -35.45 -29.28
N VAL A 768 -8.33 -35.20 -30.33
CA VAL A 768 -8.53 -34.06 -31.25
C VAL A 768 -9.41 -34.52 -32.38
N GLU A 769 -10.60 -33.93 -32.52
CA GLU A 769 -11.56 -34.29 -33.58
C GLU A 769 -11.28 -33.50 -34.86
N LYS A 770 -10.91 -32.22 -34.73
CA LYS A 770 -10.66 -31.35 -35.87
C LYS A 770 -9.67 -30.25 -35.53
N LEU A 771 -8.76 -29.95 -36.45
CA LEU A 771 -7.87 -28.79 -36.40
C LEU A 771 -8.11 -27.95 -37.65
N THR A 772 -8.48 -26.68 -37.47
CA THR A 772 -8.76 -25.74 -38.56
C THR A 772 -7.96 -24.46 -38.36
N ARG A 773 -7.21 -24.04 -39.38
CA ARG A 773 -6.47 -22.76 -39.36
C ARG A 773 -7.34 -21.68 -39.99
N HIS A 774 -7.84 -20.76 -39.17
CA HIS A 774 -8.49 -19.55 -39.64
C HIS A 774 -7.46 -18.42 -39.76
N LYS A 775 -7.81 -17.33 -40.45
CA LYS A 775 -6.91 -16.19 -40.63
C LYS A 775 -6.34 -15.65 -39.30
N PHE A 776 -7.20 -15.45 -38.30
CA PHE A 776 -6.82 -14.78 -37.04
C PHE A 776 -6.63 -15.71 -35.84
N TYR A 777 -6.88 -17.01 -35.97
CA TYR A 777 -6.69 -17.98 -34.89
C TYR A 777 -6.60 -19.41 -35.44
N THR A 778 -6.00 -20.30 -34.66
CA THR A 778 -6.07 -21.74 -34.89
C THR A 778 -7.18 -22.33 -34.02
N HIS A 779 -8.13 -23.02 -34.64
CA HIS A 779 -9.24 -23.68 -33.96
C HIS A 779 -8.94 -25.17 -33.78
N ILE A 780 -9.03 -25.65 -32.54
CA ILE A 780 -8.85 -27.05 -32.19
C ILE A 780 -10.12 -27.54 -31.49
N LEU A 781 -10.82 -28.48 -32.11
CA LEU A 781 -11.99 -29.16 -31.55
C LEU A 781 -11.51 -30.39 -30.78
N ILE A 782 -11.72 -30.38 -29.46
CA ILE A 782 -11.17 -31.36 -28.52
C ILE A 782 -12.30 -32.08 -27.78
N ASN A 783 -12.28 -33.41 -27.85
CA ASN A 783 -13.15 -34.26 -27.07
C ASN A 783 -12.45 -34.64 -25.75
N VAL A 784 -12.95 -34.09 -24.65
CA VAL A 784 -12.42 -34.29 -23.29
C VAL A 784 -13.05 -35.47 -22.56
N GLY A 785 -13.90 -36.25 -23.24
CA GLY A 785 -14.67 -37.34 -22.64
C GLY A 785 -15.89 -36.87 -21.85
N LYS A 786 -16.46 -37.78 -21.05
CA LYS A 786 -17.62 -37.51 -20.18
C LYS A 786 -17.18 -37.41 -18.73
N GLN A 787 -17.96 -36.68 -17.93
CA GLN A 787 -17.80 -36.64 -16.48
C GLN A 787 -17.89 -38.06 -15.91
N PRO A 788 -16.90 -38.51 -15.11
CA PRO A 788 -16.99 -39.78 -14.38
C PRO A 788 -18.24 -39.79 -13.49
N LEU A 789 -18.99 -40.89 -13.51
CA LEU A 789 -20.24 -41.06 -12.76
C LEU A 789 -20.02 -41.11 -11.24
#